data_AF-A0A926CI82-F1
#
_entry.id   AF-A0A926CI82-F1
#
_cell.length_a   1.000
_cell.length_b   1.000
_cell.length_c   1.000
_cell.angle_alpha   90.00
_cell.angle_beta   90.00
_cell.angle_gamma   90.00
#
_symmetry.space_group_name_H-M   'P 1'
#
loop_
_entity.id
_entity.type
_entity.pdbx_description
1 polymer ?
#
loop_
_entity_poly.entity_id
_entity_poly.type
_entity_poly.pdbx_seq_one_letter_code
_entity_poly.pdbx_strand_id
1 'polypeptide(L)'
;MPERIYKLQPNRTLALRGFDDLGASAALHSATPDKFKVSGNFRDPADFAVLNLHDADNFYEHPRLKYLPDGRFDGLTLNFDVQYSGLMPLDSQKFATIDWPFLDAIKSDGTKVQIRIFDVDPAKTHATVIGTPASAECSFTIQDNGIQGYDRVALWYGNLAFDYIAPPAGGVTAATVAQALAAQINSVNWANTGIMIALRAEVSGATIRIITKTPGADGNTLSMYALWKNENLRTTARTATFSGGSSDSWHVTLDFSALGLTDVRVMWLTFAPTLSAGTAYADSEWEAVFTNWQLTGAEETRRLRIAGPGSVRIEETDAWCTWTGSWAIEKGFYSGGYAKNASGAGCKVKVKYACSSVHDLYVGTALRSDAGIITASLDGGIATTLDCKLAVDAPVNTRRRIRTAVPAGEHSVELVVFSGFRFDFLEAAIPGDLPAPLPTNTRVSPALDYSTDHTFKLPPARIHWIFDQLGFAAPMNEYIGVFWWNQRKRVSAQMPQVTVTFSGTFVDGDSIFLKFGLDAPGVPALTFGKSVFPADTNDTIALHFAQFLNGFSVGVWAQAAGNVLTITSRSPRPAFRFPFAKQIAPVAGSSGAIAVTGSLEDGETGKWMVDPTQNPPLNRGARDWHSDMFRECKVRNREIVVAESMELVNPPDGFGAVHLDNVVVDTDVGFGSLKSTHCNFGAGMRAYQKAVLSSVADLMAAAGITPDIQFGEFLWWFFTNKRDTNPAGGMAFYDAETKTAAQAALGRQLAPFISPTDDPGKNSGADAAFLRTRLHQHITDIMAHIRSTHPSARFEVLYPYDVNHPQPAGIHQLGGPLNRFINLPSEWEKPATAGFDRLKTEALDFGAWSRDLDLSRTTIELPGQLGWPSASVRHLVPIFNPGYPWEKEVAIALSRCSVVNLWAWDHVCLFGLNLTGPDLSRSLLQAT
;
A
#
# COMPACT_ATOMS: atom_id res chain seq x y z
N MET A 1 9.83 -31.55 15.79
CA MET A 1 11.01 -30.72 16.10
C MET A 1 10.57 -29.26 16.10
N PRO A 2 11.15 -28.39 16.93
CA PRO A 2 10.94 -26.94 16.86
C PRO A 2 11.17 -26.41 15.44
N GLU A 3 10.30 -25.52 14.96
CA GLU A 3 10.48 -24.88 13.64
C GLU A 3 11.57 -23.81 13.72
N ARG A 4 12.40 -23.72 12.68
CA ARG A 4 13.37 -22.63 12.48
C ARG A 4 12.85 -21.64 11.45
N ILE A 5 13.04 -20.37 11.74
CA ILE A 5 12.78 -19.26 10.84
C ILE A 5 14.09 -18.68 10.32
N TYR A 6 14.12 -18.32 9.05
CA TYR A 6 15.32 -17.76 8.40
C TYR A 6 15.10 -16.32 7.95
N LYS A 7 16.18 -15.53 7.96
CA LYS A 7 16.20 -14.21 7.32
C LYS A 7 15.77 -14.34 5.86
N LEU A 8 15.05 -13.33 5.39
CA LEU A 8 14.58 -13.24 4.02
C LEU A 8 13.65 -14.38 3.60
N GLN A 9 13.12 -15.21 4.50
CA GLN A 9 12.18 -16.26 4.13
C GLN A 9 10.81 -15.67 3.77
N PRO A 10 10.30 -15.84 2.53
CA PRO A 10 9.13 -15.09 2.05
C PRO A 10 7.86 -15.31 2.86
N ASN A 11 7.56 -16.56 3.22
CA ASN A 11 6.37 -16.91 3.99
C ASN A 11 6.50 -16.74 5.52
N ARG A 12 7.58 -16.10 6.00
CA ARG A 12 7.84 -15.91 7.45
C ARG A 12 8.29 -14.50 7.83
N THR A 13 9.04 -13.81 6.96
CA THR A 13 9.73 -12.57 7.34
C THR A 13 9.51 -11.40 6.40
N LEU A 14 9.19 -11.66 5.12
CA LEU A 14 8.89 -10.61 4.15
C LEU A 14 7.53 -9.98 4.44
N ALA A 15 7.42 -8.69 4.14
CA ALA A 15 6.20 -7.90 4.25
C ALA A 15 6.24 -6.76 3.24
N LEU A 16 5.10 -6.18 2.90
CA LEU A 16 5.07 -4.86 2.30
C LEU A 16 5.41 -3.82 3.36
N ARG A 17 6.15 -2.79 2.98
CA ARG A 17 6.23 -1.57 3.80
C ARG A 17 4.99 -0.70 3.57
N GLY A 18 4.47 -0.72 2.33
CA GLY A 18 3.28 -0.01 1.91
C GLY A 18 3.37 0.41 0.45
N PHE A 19 2.45 1.27 0.04
CA PHE A 19 2.40 1.94 -1.25
C PHE A 19 1.99 3.40 -1.01
N ASP A 20 2.18 4.21 -2.04
CA ASP A 20 2.24 5.67 -1.94
C ASP A 20 0.94 6.36 -1.46
N ASP A 21 -0.21 6.14 -2.12
CA ASP A 21 -1.50 6.75 -1.77
C ASP A 21 -2.68 5.89 -2.27
N LEU A 22 -3.92 6.32 -2.03
CA LEU A 22 -5.18 5.65 -2.39
C LEU A 22 -5.29 5.29 -3.88
N GLY A 23 -4.58 5.96 -4.79
CA GLY A 23 -4.55 5.63 -6.22
C GLY A 23 -3.84 4.30 -6.54
N ALA A 24 -2.89 3.89 -5.70
CA ALA A 24 -2.08 2.70 -5.87
C ALA A 24 -2.57 1.56 -4.96
N SER A 25 -2.23 0.33 -5.33
CA SER A 25 -2.35 -0.82 -4.43
C SER A 25 -1.18 -1.78 -4.65
N ALA A 26 -0.87 -2.58 -3.62
CA ALA A 26 0.06 -3.68 -3.73
C ALA A 26 -0.30 -4.81 -2.75
N ALA A 27 0.01 -6.04 -3.12
CA ALA A 27 -0.09 -7.22 -2.25
C ALA A 27 1.17 -8.09 -2.40
N LEU A 28 1.69 -8.58 -1.28
CA LEU A 28 2.64 -9.70 -1.24
C LEU A 28 1.81 -10.98 -1.04
N HIS A 29 1.92 -11.96 -1.94
CA HIS A 29 1.04 -13.13 -1.94
C HIS A 29 1.71 -14.36 -2.57
N SER A 30 1.05 -15.51 -2.46
CA SER A 30 1.52 -16.81 -2.99
C SER A 30 2.92 -17.19 -2.47
N ALA A 31 3.21 -16.83 -1.22
CA ALA A 31 4.53 -16.98 -0.63
C ALA A 31 4.77 -18.41 -0.13
N THR A 32 5.87 -19.01 -0.58
CA THR A 32 6.46 -20.25 -0.06
C THR A 32 7.84 -19.92 0.54
N PRO A 33 8.63 -20.91 1.00
CA PRO A 33 10.00 -20.64 1.43
C PRO A 33 10.94 -20.14 0.32
N ASP A 34 10.62 -20.39 -0.95
CA ASP A 34 11.54 -20.25 -2.10
C ASP A 34 10.95 -19.45 -3.29
N LYS A 35 9.71 -18.96 -3.19
CA LYS A 35 9.09 -18.09 -4.18
C LYS A 35 7.96 -17.26 -3.58
N PHE A 36 7.62 -16.17 -4.25
CA PHE A 36 6.47 -15.32 -3.92
C PHE A 36 6.13 -14.41 -5.11
N LYS A 37 5.02 -13.69 -4.98
CA LYS A 37 4.62 -12.66 -5.94
C LYS A 37 4.34 -11.35 -5.23
N VAL A 38 4.59 -10.25 -5.94
CA VAL A 38 4.08 -8.94 -5.58
C VAL A 38 3.29 -8.40 -6.77
N SER A 39 2.06 -7.96 -6.54
CA SER A 39 1.21 -7.42 -7.60
C SER A 39 0.38 -6.25 -7.11
N GLY A 40 -0.12 -5.45 -8.04
CA GLY A 40 -0.85 -4.23 -7.70
C GLY A 40 -1.33 -3.45 -8.90
N ASN A 41 -1.68 -2.19 -8.66
CA ASN A 41 -2.00 -1.25 -9.72
C ASN A 41 -1.38 0.12 -9.43
N PHE A 42 -1.17 0.89 -10.49
CA PHE A 42 -0.74 2.28 -10.44
C PHE A 42 -1.65 3.13 -11.31
N ARG A 43 -1.92 4.36 -10.87
CA ARG A 43 -2.79 5.34 -11.55
C ARG A 43 -2.11 6.68 -11.79
N ASP A 44 -0.94 6.87 -11.21
CA ASP A 44 -0.08 8.02 -11.43
C ASP A 44 1.35 7.53 -11.68
N PRO A 45 2.11 8.13 -12.62
CA PRO A 45 3.53 7.86 -12.82
C PRO A 45 4.41 8.07 -11.58
N ALA A 46 3.93 8.83 -10.58
CA ALA A 46 4.60 9.04 -9.31
C ALA A 46 4.28 7.96 -8.26
N ASP A 47 3.32 7.07 -8.52
CA ASP A 47 2.98 6.01 -7.58
C ASP A 47 4.14 5.03 -7.41
N PHE A 48 4.24 4.42 -6.22
CA PHE A 48 5.22 3.38 -5.94
C PHE A 48 4.69 2.38 -4.91
N ALA A 49 5.31 1.21 -4.87
CA ALA A 49 5.09 0.19 -3.85
C ALA A 49 6.43 -0.33 -3.30
N VAL A 50 6.50 -0.65 -2.00
CA VAL A 50 7.74 -1.04 -1.34
C VAL A 50 7.60 -2.42 -0.69
N LEU A 51 8.46 -3.35 -1.10
CA LEU A 51 8.61 -4.68 -0.50
C LEU A 51 9.77 -4.67 0.49
N ASN A 52 9.47 -4.94 1.75
CA ASN A 52 10.47 -5.09 2.79
C ASN A 52 11.01 -6.52 2.80
N LEU A 53 12.32 -6.66 2.59
CA LEU A 53 13.03 -7.93 2.58
C LEU A 53 13.49 -8.33 4.00
N HIS A 54 13.90 -7.35 4.80
CA HIS A 54 14.37 -7.56 6.17
C HIS A 54 14.02 -6.38 7.07
N ASP A 55 13.61 -6.67 8.31
CA ASP A 55 13.43 -5.70 9.38
C ASP A 55 13.84 -6.30 10.73
N ALA A 56 15.01 -5.94 11.23
CA ALA A 56 15.54 -6.44 12.49
C ALA A 56 14.59 -6.20 13.69
N ASP A 57 13.69 -5.22 13.65
CA ASP A 57 12.82 -4.87 14.78
C ASP A 57 11.55 -5.72 14.86
N ASN A 58 11.17 -6.36 13.75
CA ASN A 58 9.98 -7.20 13.59
C ASN A 58 8.69 -6.58 14.15
N PHE A 59 7.97 -5.80 13.36
CA PHE A 59 6.73 -5.16 13.80
C PHE A 59 5.53 -6.11 14.02
N TYR A 60 5.46 -7.25 13.33
CA TYR A 60 4.18 -7.89 13.02
C TYR A 60 3.77 -9.07 13.92
N GLU A 61 4.73 -9.85 14.41
CA GLU A 61 4.39 -11.07 15.14
C GLU A 61 4.01 -10.80 16.60
N HIS A 62 3.09 -11.60 17.12
CA HIS A 62 2.89 -11.77 18.56
C HIS A 62 4.24 -12.09 19.27
N PRO A 63 4.51 -11.56 20.48
CA PRO A 63 5.79 -11.72 21.19
C PRO A 63 6.34 -13.15 21.29
N ARG A 64 5.45 -14.16 21.34
CA ARG A 64 5.80 -15.59 21.31
C ARG A 64 6.57 -16.02 20.06
N LEU A 65 6.34 -15.35 18.92
CA LEU A 65 6.91 -15.69 17.61
C LEU A 65 7.87 -14.62 17.09
N LYS A 66 7.82 -13.41 17.67
CA LYS A 66 8.64 -12.26 17.28
C LYS A 66 10.12 -12.53 17.54
N TYR A 67 10.91 -12.63 16.47
CA TYR A 67 12.36 -12.84 16.56
C TYR A 67 13.08 -11.70 17.28
N LEU A 68 14.18 -12.05 17.95
CA LEU A 68 15.11 -11.13 18.57
C LEU A 68 15.83 -10.33 17.47
N PRO A 69 16.11 -9.03 17.68
CA PRO A 69 16.78 -8.23 16.68
C PRO A 69 18.14 -8.80 16.26
N ASP A 70 18.31 -8.97 14.95
CA ASP A 70 19.52 -9.51 14.35
C ASP A 70 19.76 -8.91 12.97
N GLY A 71 20.68 -7.95 12.92
CA GLY A 71 21.10 -7.30 11.68
C GLY A 71 22.30 -7.96 10.98
N ARG A 72 22.80 -9.10 11.46
CA ARG A 72 24.04 -9.69 10.88
C ARG A 72 23.77 -10.36 9.54
N PHE A 73 24.48 -9.94 8.50
CA PHE A 73 24.45 -10.50 7.14
C PHE A 73 25.83 -10.95 6.64
N ASP A 74 26.84 -10.97 7.51
CA ASP A 74 28.19 -11.44 7.18
C ASP A 74 28.20 -12.82 6.51
N GLY A 75 28.82 -12.89 5.33
CA GLY A 75 28.98 -14.14 4.57
C GLY A 75 27.66 -14.73 4.06
N LEU A 76 26.60 -13.93 3.98
CA LEU A 76 25.34 -14.31 3.35
C LEU A 76 25.31 -13.89 1.89
N THR A 77 24.70 -14.72 1.05
CA THR A 77 24.43 -14.41 -0.36
C THR A 77 23.00 -14.78 -0.70
N LEU A 78 22.25 -13.82 -1.22
CA LEU A 78 20.90 -14.04 -1.75
C LEU A 78 20.96 -14.23 -3.27
N ASN A 79 20.33 -15.29 -3.77
CA ASN A 79 20.10 -15.52 -5.19
C ASN A 79 18.60 -15.63 -5.45
N PHE A 80 18.12 -15.06 -6.56
CA PHE A 80 16.75 -15.23 -7.01
C PHE A 80 16.59 -14.88 -8.49
N ASP A 81 15.50 -15.35 -9.09
CA ASP A 81 15.02 -14.90 -10.38
C ASP A 81 13.80 -14.00 -10.18
N VAL A 82 13.67 -12.96 -11.00
CA VAL A 82 12.51 -12.07 -11.00
C VAL A 82 12.04 -11.79 -12.42
N GLN A 83 10.72 -11.89 -12.64
CA GLN A 83 10.06 -11.47 -13.87
C GLN A 83 9.10 -10.30 -13.57
N TYR A 84 9.15 -9.25 -14.39
CA TYR A 84 8.34 -8.04 -14.25
C TYR A 84 7.31 -7.88 -15.38
N SER A 85 6.12 -7.37 -15.04
CA SER A 85 5.14 -6.89 -15.99
C SER A 85 4.50 -5.59 -15.46
N GLY A 86 4.32 -4.59 -16.33
CA GLY A 86 3.71 -3.30 -15.96
C GLY A 86 4.59 -2.42 -15.07
N LEU A 87 5.88 -2.74 -14.95
CA LEU A 87 6.84 -2.03 -14.09
C LEU A 87 8.01 -1.45 -14.89
N MET A 88 8.62 -0.40 -14.36
CA MET A 88 9.94 0.05 -14.83
C MET A 88 10.93 -1.11 -14.78
N PRO A 89 11.68 -1.38 -15.87
CA PRO A 89 12.61 -2.50 -15.90
C PRO A 89 13.89 -2.16 -15.12
N LEU A 90 14.55 -3.18 -14.58
CA LEU A 90 15.81 -3.02 -13.82
C LEU A 90 16.92 -2.39 -14.65
N ASP A 91 16.96 -2.70 -15.95
CA ASP A 91 17.95 -2.14 -16.89
C ASP A 91 17.58 -0.78 -17.46
N SER A 92 16.51 -0.16 -16.97
CA SER A 92 16.19 1.20 -17.37
C SER A 92 17.36 2.13 -17.03
N GLN A 93 17.77 2.90 -18.02
CA GLN A 93 18.83 3.89 -17.88
C GLN A 93 18.27 5.28 -17.52
N LYS A 94 16.95 5.41 -17.50
CA LYS A 94 16.26 6.64 -17.11
C LYS A 94 16.63 7.01 -15.67
N PHE A 95 16.61 8.32 -15.40
CA PHE A 95 16.86 8.82 -14.06
C PHE A 95 15.82 8.28 -13.08
N ALA A 96 16.30 7.71 -11.98
CA ALA A 96 15.47 7.08 -10.97
C ALA A 96 14.80 8.11 -10.05
N THR A 97 13.65 8.66 -10.47
CA THR A 97 12.83 9.54 -9.60
C THR A 97 12.16 8.79 -8.46
N ILE A 98 12.03 7.48 -8.62
CA ILE A 98 11.60 6.50 -7.63
C ILE A 98 12.71 5.45 -7.61
N ASP A 99 13.07 4.91 -6.44
CA ASP A 99 14.23 4.04 -6.28
C ASP A 99 14.03 2.60 -6.83
N TRP A 100 13.29 2.43 -7.94
CA TRP A 100 12.98 1.11 -8.51
C TRP A 100 14.20 0.24 -8.90
N PRO A 101 15.35 0.78 -9.36
CA PRO A 101 16.46 -0.07 -9.80
C PRO A 101 17.42 -0.41 -8.66
N PHE A 102 17.07 -0.05 -7.41
CA PHE A 102 17.97 -0.17 -6.27
C PHE A 102 17.49 -1.19 -5.23
N LEU A 103 18.47 -1.80 -4.58
CA LEU A 103 18.33 -2.37 -3.25
C LEU A 103 18.69 -1.27 -2.25
N ASP A 104 17.71 -0.84 -1.47
CA ASP A 104 17.92 0.14 -0.42
C ASP A 104 18.05 -0.55 0.93
N ALA A 105 18.92 -0.01 1.79
CA ALA A 105 19.11 -0.51 3.14
C ALA A 105 19.41 0.60 4.14
N ILE A 106 19.09 0.34 5.40
CA ILE A 106 19.54 1.11 6.56
C ILE A 106 20.34 0.16 7.44
N LYS A 107 21.62 0.49 7.70
CA LYS A 107 22.47 -0.25 8.62
C LYS A 107 22.06 -0.02 10.07
N SER A 108 22.51 -0.87 11.00
CA SER A 108 22.16 -0.72 12.42
C SER A 108 22.68 0.57 13.07
N ASP A 109 23.68 1.22 12.46
CA ASP A 109 24.18 2.55 12.85
C ASP A 109 23.36 3.73 12.26
N GLY A 110 22.34 3.43 11.45
CA GLY A 110 21.50 4.44 10.79
C GLY A 110 21.99 4.88 9.41
N THR A 111 23.15 4.39 8.93
CA THR A 111 23.67 4.70 7.60
C THR A 111 22.72 4.18 6.53
N LYS A 112 22.29 5.08 5.63
CA LYS A 112 21.51 4.72 4.43
C LYS A 112 22.46 4.24 3.33
N VAL A 113 22.09 3.15 2.68
CA VAL A 113 22.84 2.57 1.56
C VAL A 113 21.86 2.32 0.41
N GLN A 114 22.33 2.60 -0.80
CA GLN A 114 21.59 2.35 -2.04
C GLN A 114 22.52 1.61 -3.00
N ILE A 115 22.12 0.43 -3.45
CA ILE A 115 22.89 -0.44 -4.36
C ILE A 115 22.12 -0.62 -5.65
N ARG A 116 22.70 -0.24 -6.79
CA ARG A 116 22.06 -0.44 -8.10
C ARG A 116 22.12 -1.91 -8.47
N ILE A 117 20.96 -2.54 -8.71
CA ILE A 117 20.88 -3.99 -8.97
C ILE A 117 21.44 -4.32 -10.36
N PHE A 118 21.10 -3.52 -11.37
CA PHE A 118 21.66 -3.62 -12.70
C PHE A 118 22.50 -2.39 -13.05
N ASP A 119 23.72 -2.60 -13.52
CA ASP A 119 24.60 -1.56 -14.06
C ASP A 119 25.07 -1.95 -15.46
N VAL A 120 25.28 -0.93 -16.31
CA VAL A 120 25.84 -1.12 -17.66
C VAL A 120 27.32 -1.51 -17.61
N ASP A 121 28.01 -1.18 -16.52
CA ASP A 121 29.35 -1.67 -16.19
C ASP A 121 29.24 -3.10 -15.62
N PRO A 122 29.71 -4.13 -16.35
CA PRO A 122 29.60 -5.51 -15.89
C PRO A 122 30.33 -5.80 -14.58
N ALA A 123 31.29 -4.95 -14.18
CA ALA A 123 31.98 -5.08 -12.90
C ALA A 123 31.15 -4.62 -11.69
N LYS A 124 30.03 -3.91 -11.94
CA LYS A 124 29.15 -3.34 -10.91
C LYS A 124 27.74 -3.90 -10.93
N THR A 125 27.38 -4.67 -11.96
CA THR A 125 26.06 -5.28 -12.05
C THR A 125 25.91 -6.47 -11.11
N HIS A 126 24.72 -6.62 -10.52
CA HIS A 126 24.31 -7.74 -9.68
C HIS A 126 23.18 -8.56 -10.31
N ALA A 127 22.79 -8.20 -11.53
CA ALA A 127 21.74 -8.86 -12.28
C ALA A 127 22.19 -9.24 -13.69
N THR A 128 21.76 -10.41 -14.12
CA THR A 128 21.94 -10.92 -15.48
C THR A 128 20.58 -11.27 -16.08
N VAL A 129 20.34 -10.86 -17.31
CA VAL A 129 19.07 -11.16 -17.99
C VAL A 129 18.87 -12.67 -18.17
N ILE A 130 17.63 -13.13 -18.01
CA ILE A 130 17.22 -14.50 -18.31
C ILE A 130 16.58 -14.51 -19.70
N GLY A 131 17.06 -15.40 -20.58
CA GLY A 131 16.62 -15.47 -21.97
C GLY A 131 17.36 -14.48 -22.87
N THR A 132 16.76 -14.15 -24.02
CA THR A 132 17.36 -13.27 -25.03
C THR A 132 16.64 -11.92 -25.02
N PRO A 133 17.23 -10.86 -24.42
CA PRO A 133 16.62 -9.55 -24.50
C PRO A 133 16.67 -9.02 -25.93
N ALA A 134 15.63 -8.28 -26.32
CA ALA A 134 15.52 -7.73 -27.67
C ALA A 134 15.85 -6.23 -27.68
N SER A 135 16.52 -5.81 -28.75
CA SER A 135 16.72 -4.40 -29.07
C SER A 135 15.49 -3.83 -29.76
N ALA A 136 15.09 -2.63 -29.35
CA ALA A 136 14.10 -1.89 -30.10
C ALA A 136 14.69 -1.41 -31.44
N GLU A 137 13.87 -1.39 -32.49
CA GLU A 137 14.27 -0.97 -33.83
C GLU A 137 13.18 -0.17 -34.56
N CYS A 138 13.62 0.60 -35.54
CA CYS A 138 12.76 1.30 -36.50
C CYS A 138 13.42 1.28 -37.89
N SER A 139 12.73 1.80 -38.90
CA SER A 139 13.30 1.87 -40.26
C SER A 139 12.84 3.10 -41.03
N PHE A 140 13.72 3.58 -41.91
CA PHE A 140 13.38 4.53 -42.96
C PHE A 140 13.71 3.91 -44.32
N THR A 141 12.88 4.17 -45.32
CA THR A 141 13.20 3.84 -46.71
C THR A 141 13.42 5.11 -47.50
N ILE A 142 14.61 5.26 -48.09
CA ILE A 142 14.96 6.39 -48.94
C ILE A 142 14.22 6.26 -50.28
N GLN A 143 13.63 7.36 -50.74
CA GLN A 143 13.00 7.47 -52.04
C GLN A 143 13.86 8.33 -52.95
N ASP A 144 14.18 7.77 -54.11
CA ASP A 144 14.76 8.47 -55.24
C ASP A 144 13.63 8.80 -56.22
N ASN A 145 13.24 10.07 -56.25
CA ASN A 145 12.22 10.61 -57.17
C ASN A 145 12.88 11.48 -58.26
N GLY A 146 14.14 11.19 -58.61
CA GLY A 146 14.95 12.01 -59.50
C GLY A 146 15.94 12.89 -58.75
N ILE A 147 16.83 12.28 -57.96
CA ILE A 147 17.85 12.99 -57.17
C ILE A 147 18.70 13.92 -58.06
N GLN A 148 18.78 15.18 -57.66
CA GLN A 148 19.62 16.22 -58.25
C GLN A 148 20.75 16.64 -57.31
N GLY A 149 21.74 17.35 -57.86
CA GLY A 149 22.80 17.94 -57.05
C GLY A 149 22.23 18.90 -55.99
N TYR A 150 22.79 18.83 -54.78
CA TYR A 150 22.39 19.60 -53.59
C TYR A 150 21.01 19.25 -53.01
N ASP A 151 20.37 18.17 -53.45
CA ASP A 151 19.25 17.58 -52.71
C ASP A 151 19.75 17.05 -51.36
N ARG A 152 18.91 17.13 -50.32
CA ARG A 152 19.33 16.88 -48.95
C ARG A 152 18.27 16.11 -48.18
N VAL A 153 18.70 15.11 -47.42
CA VAL A 153 17.88 14.39 -46.43
C VAL A 153 18.68 14.21 -45.15
N ALA A 154 18.02 14.42 -44.01
CA ALA A 154 18.62 14.25 -42.69
C ALA A 154 17.72 13.39 -41.79
N LEU A 155 18.31 12.49 -41.02
CA LEU A 155 17.65 11.75 -39.95
C LEU A 155 18.07 12.34 -38.60
N TRP A 156 17.12 12.55 -37.70
CA TRP A 156 17.36 13.15 -36.40
C TRP A 156 17.06 12.18 -35.27
N TYR A 157 17.97 12.14 -34.29
CA TYR A 157 17.83 11.38 -33.05
C TYR A 157 18.34 12.20 -31.87
N GLY A 158 17.45 12.54 -30.93
CA GLY A 158 17.78 13.52 -29.89
C GLY A 158 18.25 14.83 -30.53
N ASN A 159 19.44 15.28 -30.15
CA ASN A 159 20.10 16.46 -30.72
C ASN A 159 21.12 16.16 -31.84
N LEU A 160 21.19 14.92 -32.35
CA LEU A 160 22.07 14.54 -33.45
C LEU A 160 21.32 14.52 -34.78
N ALA A 161 22.00 15.02 -35.82
CA ALA A 161 21.55 14.95 -37.21
C ALA A 161 22.52 14.10 -38.04
N PHE A 162 21.98 13.12 -38.75
CA PHE A 162 22.68 12.32 -39.75
C PHE A 162 22.24 12.82 -41.11
N ASP A 163 23.14 13.44 -41.86
CA ASP A 163 22.77 14.30 -42.98
C ASP A 163 23.49 13.92 -44.27
N TYR A 164 22.77 13.93 -45.38
CA TYR A 164 23.32 13.64 -46.69
C TYR A 164 22.92 14.72 -47.69
N ILE A 165 23.93 15.31 -48.35
CA ILE A 165 23.76 16.27 -49.45
C ILE A 165 24.28 15.63 -50.73
N ALA A 166 23.42 15.50 -51.74
CA ALA A 166 23.80 14.93 -53.03
C ALA A 166 24.87 15.81 -53.71
N PRO A 167 25.98 15.23 -54.22
CA PRO A 167 27.03 15.98 -54.87
C PRO A 167 26.56 16.52 -56.24
N PRO A 168 27.22 17.56 -56.77
CA PRO A 168 26.80 18.20 -58.03
C PRO A 168 26.89 17.29 -59.26
N ALA A 169 27.75 16.26 -59.22
CA ALA A 169 28.09 15.43 -60.38
C ALA A 169 27.07 14.31 -60.72
N GLY A 170 25.95 14.20 -59.99
CA GLY A 170 24.93 13.17 -60.23
C GLY A 170 25.36 11.74 -59.84
N GLY A 171 24.58 10.73 -60.21
CA GLY A 171 24.91 9.30 -59.99
C GLY A 171 24.62 8.74 -58.58
N VAL A 172 23.95 9.51 -57.72
CA VAL A 172 23.48 9.05 -56.40
C VAL A 172 22.22 8.22 -56.56
N THR A 173 22.15 7.09 -55.87
CA THR A 173 20.94 6.29 -55.73
C THR A 173 20.42 6.32 -54.29
N ALA A 174 19.13 6.01 -54.08
CA ALA A 174 18.57 5.84 -52.73
C ALA A 174 19.40 4.88 -51.85
N ALA A 175 19.96 3.81 -52.43
CA ALA A 175 20.83 2.88 -51.71
C ALA A 175 22.16 3.51 -51.27
N THR A 176 22.74 4.40 -52.09
CA THR A 176 23.97 5.14 -51.75
C THR A 176 23.71 6.08 -50.57
N VAL A 177 22.57 6.77 -50.58
CA VAL A 177 22.15 7.64 -49.47
C VAL A 177 21.93 6.83 -48.19
N ALA A 178 21.24 5.69 -48.29
CA ALA A 178 21.00 4.80 -47.16
C ALA A 178 22.30 4.31 -46.51
N GLN A 179 23.28 3.89 -47.32
CA GLN A 179 24.62 3.49 -46.85
C GLN A 179 25.35 4.64 -46.15
N ALA A 180 25.32 5.85 -46.72
CA ALA A 180 25.99 7.01 -46.13
C ALA A 180 25.41 7.40 -44.77
N LEU A 181 24.07 7.42 -44.64
CA LEU A 181 23.40 7.72 -43.37
C LEU A 181 23.68 6.64 -42.31
N ALA A 182 23.65 5.36 -42.69
CA ALA A 182 23.99 4.27 -41.78
C ALA A 182 25.46 4.33 -41.32
N ALA A 183 26.39 4.68 -42.22
CA ALA A 183 27.80 4.86 -41.88
C ALA A 183 27.98 5.98 -40.84
N GLN A 184 27.25 7.10 -40.98
CA GLN A 184 27.28 8.18 -39.98
C GLN A 184 26.79 7.69 -38.61
N ILE A 185 25.63 7.03 -38.54
CA ILE A 185 25.09 6.45 -37.29
C ILE A 185 26.11 5.51 -36.63
N ASN A 186 26.73 4.63 -37.42
CA ASN A 186 27.69 3.66 -36.92
C ASN A 186 29.05 4.28 -36.53
N SER A 187 29.38 5.46 -37.05
CA SER A 187 30.61 6.19 -36.73
C SER A 187 30.52 7.04 -35.45
N VAL A 188 29.32 7.25 -34.90
CA VAL A 188 29.13 8.06 -33.68
C VAL A 188 29.86 7.42 -32.49
N ASN A 189 30.71 8.20 -31.83
CA ASN A 189 31.19 7.87 -30.50
C ASN A 189 30.13 8.22 -29.46
N TRP A 190 29.20 7.29 -29.24
CA TRP A 190 28.05 7.47 -28.36
C TRP A 190 28.42 7.80 -26.91
N ALA A 191 29.59 7.36 -26.43
CA ALA A 191 30.05 7.68 -25.08
C ALA A 191 30.28 9.19 -24.87
N ASN A 192 30.57 9.94 -25.94
CA ASN A 192 30.86 11.37 -25.87
C ASN A 192 29.64 12.27 -26.15
N THR A 193 28.48 11.70 -26.51
CA THR A 193 27.30 12.50 -26.90
C THR A 193 26.40 12.86 -25.72
N GLY A 194 26.53 12.16 -24.59
CA GLY A 194 25.60 12.26 -23.46
C GLY A 194 24.20 11.70 -23.75
N ILE A 195 24.00 11.04 -24.90
CA ILE A 195 22.74 10.36 -25.23
C ILE A 195 22.71 9.00 -24.53
N MET A 196 21.62 8.77 -23.80
CA MET A 196 21.40 7.58 -22.98
C MET A 196 21.42 6.28 -23.80
N ILE A 197 20.72 6.22 -24.94
CA ILE A 197 20.57 4.98 -25.72
C ILE A 197 21.31 5.11 -27.06
N ALA A 198 22.41 4.37 -27.20
CA ALA A 198 23.18 4.35 -28.44
C ALA A 198 22.45 3.58 -29.57
N LEU A 199 22.71 3.96 -30.82
CA LEU A 199 22.12 3.33 -32.01
C LEU A 199 23.18 2.67 -32.91
N ARG A 200 22.75 1.68 -33.69
CA ARG A 200 23.45 1.13 -34.86
C ARG A 200 22.50 1.07 -36.04
N ALA A 201 23.03 1.01 -37.26
CA ALA A 201 22.23 0.93 -38.47
C ALA A 201 22.72 -0.17 -39.43
N GLU A 202 21.76 -0.82 -40.08
CA GLU A 202 21.93 -1.84 -41.11
C GLU A 202 21.19 -1.39 -42.37
N VAL A 203 21.70 -1.74 -43.55
CA VAL A 203 21.11 -1.30 -44.83
C VAL A 203 20.76 -2.49 -45.70
N SER A 204 19.58 -2.45 -46.30
CA SER A 204 19.13 -3.37 -47.35
C SER A 204 18.53 -2.56 -48.50
N GLY A 205 19.30 -2.40 -49.57
CA GLY A 205 18.92 -1.53 -50.69
C GLY A 205 18.74 -0.08 -50.24
N ALA A 206 17.54 0.46 -50.42
CA ALA A 206 17.18 1.82 -50.01
C ALA A 206 16.68 1.93 -48.56
N THR A 207 16.52 0.80 -47.86
CA THR A 207 16.00 0.78 -46.48
C THR A 207 17.13 0.77 -45.48
N ILE A 208 17.06 1.69 -44.52
CA ILE A 208 17.93 1.76 -43.34
C ILE A 208 17.12 1.22 -42.17
N ARG A 209 17.60 0.14 -41.56
CA ARG A 209 17.10 -0.40 -40.29
C ARG A 209 17.98 0.13 -39.17
N ILE A 210 17.37 0.75 -38.17
CA ILE A 210 18.08 1.41 -37.06
C ILE A 210 17.69 0.69 -35.78
N ILE A 211 18.70 0.27 -35.01
CA ILE A 211 18.55 -0.64 -33.89
C ILE A 211 19.25 -0.03 -32.67
N THR A 212 18.61 -0.09 -31.51
CA THR A 212 19.23 0.26 -30.23
C THR A 212 20.40 -0.68 -29.92
N LYS A 213 21.55 -0.16 -29.48
CA LYS A 213 22.73 -0.98 -29.14
C LYS A 213 22.49 -1.81 -27.88
N THR A 214 21.86 -1.20 -26.88
CA THR A 214 21.45 -1.88 -25.66
C THR A 214 20.03 -2.38 -25.84
N PRO A 215 19.74 -3.66 -25.58
CA PRO A 215 18.38 -4.17 -25.58
C PRO A 215 17.59 -3.64 -24.38
N GLY A 216 16.27 -3.83 -24.40
CA GLY A 216 15.40 -3.46 -23.28
C GLY A 216 14.25 -2.52 -23.64
N ALA A 217 13.29 -2.39 -22.72
CA ALA A 217 12.01 -1.73 -22.99
C ALA A 217 12.11 -0.21 -23.18
N ASP A 218 13.14 0.44 -22.63
CA ASP A 218 13.34 1.90 -22.78
C ASP A 218 13.45 2.32 -24.24
N GLY A 219 14.02 1.46 -25.09
CA GLY A 219 14.15 1.71 -26.52
C GLY A 219 12.81 1.93 -27.22
N ASN A 220 11.72 1.36 -26.70
CA ASN A 220 10.37 1.52 -27.27
C ASN A 220 9.80 2.94 -27.09
N THR A 221 10.41 3.76 -26.23
CA THR A 221 10.00 5.16 -26.02
C THR A 221 10.69 6.13 -26.98
N LEU A 222 11.61 5.64 -27.81
CA LEU A 222 12.39 6.46 -28.73
C LEU A 222 11.64 6.67 -30.06
N SER A 223 11.92 7.81 -30.68
CA SER A 223 11.52 8.08 -32.06
C SER A 223 12.62 8.83 -32.79
N MET A 224 12.61 8.70 -34.12
CA MET A 224 13.41 9.48 -35.04
C MET A 224 12.49 10.17 -36.05
N TYR A 225 13.00 11.23 -36.65
CA TYR A 225 12.32 11.91 -37.74
C TYR A 225 13.28 12.28 -38.87
N ALA A 226 12.73 12.46 -40.06
CA ALA A 226 13.44 12.83 -41.25
C ALA A 226 13.08 14.26 -41.68
N LEU A 227 14.08 15.00 -42.16
CA LEU A 227 13.92 16.26 -42.87
C LEU A 227 14.44 16.09 -44.29
N TRP A 228 13.80 16.75 -45.25
CA TRP A 228 14.28 16.80 -46.62
C TRP A 228 14.05 18.16 -47.24
N LYS A 229 14.97 18.57 -48.10
CA LYS A 229 14.94 19.89 -48.78
C LYS A 229 13.82 19.98 -49.81
N ASN A 230 13.54 18.88 -50.53
CA ASN A 230 12.56 18.81 -51.60
C ASN A 230 12.12 17.35 -51.82
N GLU A 231 11.15 17.14 -52.71
CA GLU A 231 10.54 15.83 -52.95
C GLU A 231 11.40 14.87 -53.78
N ASN A 232 12.51 15.33 -54.36
CA ASN A 232 13.41 14.52 -55.19
C ASN A 232 14.17 13.47 -54.36
N LEU A 233 14.57 13.82 -53.13
CA LEU A 233 15.25 12.95 -52.18
C LEU A 233 14.57 13.05 -50.82
N ARG A 234 13.82 12.01 -50.43
CA ARG A 234 13.08 11.97 -49.16
C ARG A 234 13.04 10.57 -48.57
N THR A 235 12.39 10.43 -47.42
CA THR A 235 12.01 9.13 -46.85
C THR A 235 10.54 8.82 -47.14
N THR A 236 10.17 7.54 -47.12
CA THR A 236 8.75 7.11 -47.23
C THR A 236 7.88 7.62 -46.09
N ALA A 237 8.45 7.77 -44.89
CA ALA A 237 7.79 8.29 -43.70
C ALA A 237 8.64 9.39 -43.07
N ARG A 238 7.98 10.42 -42.52
CA ARG A 238 8.67 11.51 -41.82
C ARG A 238 9.11 11.13 -40.42
N THR A 239 8.45 10.16 -39.78
CA THR A 239 8.77 9.69 -38.43
C THR A 239 8.87 8.17 -38.39
N ALA A 240 9.69 7.68 -37.48
CA ALA A 240 9.78 6.25 -37.17
C ALA A 240 9.92 6.08 -35.66
N THR A 241 9.02 5.30 -35.06
CA THR A 241 9.04 4.95 -33.63
C THR A 241 9.74 3.62 -33.46
N PHE A 242 10.59 3.51 -32.45
CA PHE A 242 11.26 2.25 -32.13
C PHE A 242 10.29 1.29 -31.46
N SER A 243 10.41 0.00 -31.74
CA SER A 243 9.58 -1.04 -31.15
C SER A 243 10.33 -2.37 -31.06
N GLY A 244 9.82 -3.30 -30.24
CA GLY A 244 10.37 -4.64 -30.10
C GLY A 244 11.43 -4.82 -29.01
N GLY A 245 11.77 -3.77 -28.25
CA GLY A 245 12.69 -3.87 -27.12
C GLY A 245 12.08 -4.59 -25.91
N SER A 246 12.80 -5.52 -25.29
CA SER A 246 12.32 -6.29 -24.13
C SER A 246 13.43 -6.76 -23.19
N SER A 247 13.14 -6.77 -21.88
CA SER A 247 14.07 -7.16 -20.79
C SER A 247 13.32 -7.45 -19.47
N ASP A 248 12.38 -8.41 -19.49
CA ASP A 248 11.42 -8.61 -18.39
C ASP A 248 11.89 -9.56 -17.27
N SER A 249 12.92 -10.38 -17.52
CA SER A 249 13.33 -11.48 -16.63
C SER A 249 14.81 -11.40 -16.25
N TRP A 250 15.12 -11.57 -14.97
CA TRP A 250 16.46 -11.32 -14.40
C TRP A 250 16.83 -12.37 -13.36
N HIS A 251 18.08 -12.84 -13.40
CA HIS A 251 18.74 -13.54 -12.31
C HIS A 251 19.55 -12.54 -11.51
N VAL A 252 19.39 -12.51 -10.18
CA VAL A 252 20.02 -11.56 -9.28
C VAL A 252 20.84 -12.29 -8.22
N THR A 253 22.06 -11.83 -8.00
CA THR A 253 22.98 -12.33 -6.95
C THR A 253 23.48 -11.18 -6.09
N LEU A 254 23.16 -11.22 -4.79
CA LEU A 254 23.56 -10.20 -3.81
C LEU A 254 24.45 -10.82 -2.74
N ASP A 255 25.75 -10.60 -2.83
CA ASP A 255 26.71 -10.91 -1.76
C ASP A 255 26.77 -9.73 -0.77
N PHE A 256 26.18 -9.91 0.41
CA PHE A 256 26.03 -8.83 1.36
C PHE A 256 27.37 -8.34 1.93
N SER A 257 28.39 -9.21 2.02
CA SER A 257 29.72 -8.79 2.45
C SER A 257 30.40 -7.94 1.38
N ALA A 258 30.33 -8.35 0.10
CA ALA A 258 30.88 -7.58 -1.02
C ALA A 258 30.19 -6.22 -1.20
N LEU A 259 28.89 -6.15 -0.88
CA LEU A 259 28.10 -4.92 -0.90
C LEU A 259 28.33 -4.00 0.30
N GLY A 260 29.13 -4.43 1.29
CA GLY A 260 29.31 -3.68 2.55
C GLY A 260 28.06 -3.64 3.43
N LEU A 261 27.15 -4.60 3.24
CA LEU A 261 25.89 -4.78 3.95
C LEU A 261 25.99 -5.92 4.98
N THR A 262 27.07 -5.94 5.76
CA THR A 262 27.30 -6.96 6.81
C THR A 262 26.42 -6.77 8.05
N ASP A 263 25.94 -5.54 8.28
CA ASP A 263 25.05 -5.19 9.37
C ASP A 263 23.90 -4.31 8.86
N VAL A 264 22.70 -4.88 8.84
CA VAL A 264 21.51 -4.33 8.19
C VAL A 264 20.34 -4.36 9.16
N ARG A 265 19.76 -3.20 9.41
CA ARG A 265 18.52 -3.09 10.21
C ARG A 265 17.29 -3.27 9.34
N VAL A 266 17.22 -2.57 8.21
CA VAL A 266 16.09 -2.67 7.27
C VAL A 266 16.60 -2.72 5.83
N MET A 267 15.96 -3.51 4.96
CA MET A 267 16.33 -3.65 3.55
C MET A 267 15.10 -3.87 2.67
N TRP A 268 14.97 -3.16 1.56
CA TRP A 268 13.77 -3.19 0.72
C TRP A 268 14.05 -3.02 -0.78
N LEU A 269 13.03 -3.34 -1.57
CA LEU A 269 12.92 -3.06 -3.00
C LEU A 269 11.72 -2.14 -3.25
N THR A 270 11.83 -1.28 -4.26
CA THR A 270 10.76 -0.37 -4.68
C THR A 270 10.29 -0.75 -6.09
N PHE A 271 8.99 -0.66 -6.34
CA PHE A 271 8.38 -0.86 -7.66
C PHE A 271 7.76 0.44 -8.15
N ALA A 272 7.93 0.73 -9.45
CA ALA A 272 7.45 1.96 -10.08
C ALA A 272 6.74 1.66 -11.42
N PRO A 273 5.75 2.48 -11.82
CA PRO A 273 5.01 2.32 -13.07
C PRO A 273 5.86 2.58 -14.31
N THR A 274 5.62 1.83 -15.38
CA THR A 274 6.20 2.15 -16.69
C THR A 274 5.79 3.53 -17.17
N LEU A 275 6.73 4.30 -17.73
CA LEU A 275 6.44 5.62 -18.26
C LEU A 275 5.85 5.57 -19.69
N SER A 276 4.71 6.22 -19.90
CA SER A 276 4.13 6.43 -21.23
C SER A 276 4.90 7.48 -22.04
N ALA A 277 5.04 7.28 -23.36
CA ALA A 277 5.64 8.25 -24.26
C ALA A 277 4.55 9.01 -25.03
N GLY A 278 4.56 10.34 -24.96
CA GLY A 278 3.69 11.20 -25.77
C GLY A 278 2.20 11.11 -25.46
N THR A 279 1.81 10.56 -24.31
CA THR A 279 0.42 10.46 -23.88
C THR A 279 0.32 10.45 -22.37
N ALA A 280 -0.88 10.76 -21.86
CA ALA A 280 -1.23 10.63 -20.46
C ALA A 280 -1.04 9.19 -19.99
N TYR A 281 -0.69 9.03 -18.72
CA TYR A 281 -0.60 7.72 -18.09
C TYR A 281 -1.99 7.07 -18.05
N ALA A 282 -2.04 5.78 -18.38
CA ALA A 282 -3.24 4.98 -18.26
C ALA A 282 -3.14 4.12 -16.99
N ASP A 283 -4.24 4.00 -16.26
CA ASP A 283 -4.38 3.05 -15.16
C ASP A 283 -3.83 1.68 -15.60
N SER A 284 -2.91 1.12 -14.81
CA SER A 284 -2.26 -0.15 -15.15
C SER A 284 -2.18 -1.08 -13.95
N GLU A 285 -2.26 -2.38 -14.23
CA GLU A 285 -1.95 -3.43 -13.26
C GLU A 285 -0.54 -3.97 -13.52
N TRP A 286 0.12 -4.42 -12.46
CA TRP A 286 1.50 -4.89 -12.52
C TRP A 286 1.70 -6.14 -11.67
N GLU A 287 2.73 -6.91 -12.00
CA GLU A 287 3.17 -8.10 -11.26
C GLU A 287 4.69 -8.24 -11.32
N ALA A 288 5.28 -8.62 -10.19
CA ALA A 288 6.65 -9.09 -10.05
C ALA A 288 6.63 -10.51 -9.46
N VAL A 289 7.15 -11.49 -10.21
CA VAL A 289 7.19 -12.89 -9.82
C VAL A 289 8.62 -13.24 -9.40
N PHE A 290 8.80 -13.64 -8.14
CA PHE A 290 10.10 -14.04 -7.60
C PHE A 290 10.15 -15.56 -7.45
N THR A 291 11.17 -16.19 -8.05
CA THR A 291 11.41 -17.63 -7.98
C THR A 291 12.87 -17.93 -7.65
N ASN A 292 13.18 -19.19 -7.35
CA ASN A 292 14.54 -19.63 -7.01
C ASN A 292 15.15 -18.81 -5.88
N TRP A 293 14.32 -18.38 -4.92
CA TRP A 293 14.72 -17.52 -3.80
C TRP A 293 15.54 -18.32 -2.80
N GLN A 294 16.84 -18.04 -2.72
CA GLN A 294 17.77 -18.82 -1.92
C GLN A 294 18.77 -17.94 -1.19
N LEU A 295 18.70 -17.98 0.15
CA LEU A 295 19.70 -17.39 1.03
C LEU A 295 20.72 -18.47 1.45
N THR A 296 21.97 -18.29 1.02
CA THR A 296 23.09 -19.18 1.31
C THR A 296 24.07 -18.53 2.30
N GLY A 297 24.93 -19.35 2.93
CA GLY A 297 25.83 -18.95 4.01
C GLY A 297 25.66 -19.79 5.27
N ALA A 298 26.43 -19.47 6.31
CA ALA A 298 26.42 -20.20 7.57
C ALA A 298 25.01 -20.21 8.21
N GLU A 299 24.54 -21.38 8.66
CA GLU A 299 23.20 -21.51 9.28
C GLU A 299 23.02 -20.57 10.47
N GLU A 300 24.07 -20.37 11.27
CA GLU A 300 24.06 -19.46 12.44
C GLU A 300 23.80 -17.99 12.10
N THR A 301 24.13 -17.57 10.87
CA THR A 301 23.85 -16.20 10.40
C THR A 301 22.50 -16.12 9.70
N ARG A 302 22.07 -17.20 9.03
CA ARG A 302 20.75 -17.24 8.34
C ARG A 302 19.58 -17.34 9.30
N ARG A 303 19.71 -18.14 10.39
CA ARG A 303 18.61 -18.41 11.31
C ARG A 303 18.28 -17.20 12.18
N LEU A 304 17.01 -16.95 12.39
CA LEU A 304 16.49 -16.00 13.36
C LEU A 304 16.15 -16.76 14.65
N ARG A 305 16.41 -16.12 15.79
CA ARG A 305 16.10 -16.68 17.12
C ARG A 305 15.00 -15.88 17.77
N ILE A 306 14.23 -16.52 18.63
CA ILE A 306 13.19 -15.87 19.46
C ILE A 306 13.56 -16.00 20.95
N ALA A 307 12.78 -15.34 21.82
CA ALA A 307 12.78 -15.66 23.25
C ALA A 307 12.12 -17.03 23.46
N GLY A 308 12.95 -18.08 23.60
CA GLY A 308 12.51 -19.46 23.71
C GLY A 308 11.91 -19.83 25.07
N PRO A 309 11.44 -21.08 25.24
CA PRO A 309 10.89 -21.55 26.52
C PRO A 309 11.81 -21.30 27.71
N GLY A 310 11.26 -20.81 28.82
CA GLY A 310 12.00 -20.44 30.03
C GLY A 310 12.51 -19.00 30.04
N SER A 311 12.37 -18.26 28.94
CA SER A 311 12.60 -16.81 28.93
C SER A 311 11.63 -16.12 29.89
N VAL A 312 12.09 -15.01 30.49
CA VAL A 312 11.32 -14.25 31.49
C VAL A 312 11.17 -12.81 31.02
N ARG A 313 9.95 -12.29 31.05
CA ARG A 313 9.64 -10.89 30.75
C ARG A 313 9.04 -10.23 31.98
N ILE A 314 9.57 -9.06 32.32
CA ILE A 314 9.12 -8.20 33.41
C ILE A 314 8.62 -6.89 32.81
N GLU A 315 7.33 -6.65 32.88
CA GLU A 315 6.67 -5.46 32.38
C GLU A 315 6.77 -4.29 33.39
N GLU A 316 6.47 -3.09 32.93
CA GLU A 316 6.51 -1.86 33.71
C GLU A 316 5.49 -1.81 34.87
N THR A 317 4.49 -2.68 34.84
CA THR A 317 3.51 -2.87 35.92
C THR A 317 3.91 -3.91 36.96
N ASP A 318 4.93 -4.73 36.69
CA ASP A 318 5.33 -5.79 37.60
C ASP A 318 5.90 -5.26 38.92
N ALA A 319 5.59 -5.96 40.01
CA ALA A 319 6.07 -5.64 41.36
C ALA A 319 7.61 -5.73 41.50
N TRP A 320 8.30 -6.29 40.50
CA TRP A 320 9.76 -6.39 40.46
C TRP A 320 10.45 -5.13 39.94
N CYS A 321 9.67 -4.13 39.50
CA CYS A 321 10.15 -2.82 39.07
C CYS A 321 10.08 -1.80 40.22
N THR A 322 11.23 -1.24 40.61
CA THR A 322 11.34 -0.14 41.59
C THR A 322 11.73 1.15 40.87
N TRP A 323 10.95 2.21 41.06
CA TRP A 323 11.07 3.46 40.32
C TRP A 323 11.69 4.57 41.16
N THR A 324 12.57 5.39 40.56
CA THR A 324 13.13 6.60 41.16
C THR A 324 13.00 7.76 40.18
N GLY A 325 12.62 8.94 40.66
CA GLY A 325 12.32 10.10 39.83
C GLY A 325 10.90 10.07 39.24
N SER A 326 10.62 10.96 38.29
CA SER A 326 9.29 11.12 37.71
C SER A 326 9.14 10.22 36.48
N TRP A 327 8.13 9.34 36.53
CA TRP A 327 7.75 8.45 35.43
C TRP A 327 6.25 8.57 35.18
N ALA A 328 5.88 8.89 33.94
CA ALA A 328 4.49 8.98 33.51
C ALA A 328 4.07 7.72 32.75
N ILE A 329 2.82 7.29 32.90
CA ILE A 329 2.24 6.23 32.08
C ILE A 329 1.98 6.79 30.69
N GLU A 330 2.44 6.08 29.66
CA GLU A 330 2.17 6.33 28.26
C GLU A 330 1.32 5.17 27.73
N LYS A 331 0.13 5.47 27.19
CA LYS A 331 -0.72 4.47 26.53
C LYS A 331 -0.31 4.32 25.07
N GLY A 332 -0.38 3.11 24.54
CA GLY A 332 -0.09 2.85 23.14
C GLY A 332 0.08 1.37 22.85
N PHE A 333 0.62 1.05 21.68
CA PHE A 333 0.90 -0.31 21.24
C PHE A 333 2.16 -0.90 21.90
N TYR A 334 2.18 -0.92 23.23
CA TYR A 334 3.22 -1.49 24.08
C TYR A 334 2.75 -2.85 24.64
N SER A 335 3.67 -3.63 25.22
CA SER A 335 3.30 -4.86 25.96
C SER A 335 2.32 -4.49 27.06
N GLY A 336 1.21 -5.22 27.18
CA GLY A 336 0.18 -4.87 28.17
C GLY A 336 -0.51 -3.51 27.92
N GLY A 337 -0.27 -2.84 26.79
CA GLY A 337 -0.92 -1.59 26.37
C GLY A 337 -0.35 -0.31 26.99
N TYR A 338 0.75 -0.41 27.75
CA TYR A 338 1.34 0.72 28.46
C TYR A 338 2.88 0.68 28.43
N ALA A 339 3.49 1.85 28.55
CA ALA A 339 4.90 2.00 28.89
C ALA A 339 5.04 3.06 29.99
N LYS A 340 6.17 3.10 30.68
CA LYS A 340 6.53 4.25 31.52
C LYS A 340 7.57 5.13 30.84
N ASN A 341 7.24 6.41 30.70
CA ASN A 341 8.07 7.43 30.10
C ASN A 341 8.75 8.30 31.17
N ALA A 342 10.04 8.57 31.00
CA ALA A 342 10.78 9.56 31.78
C ALA A 342 11.67 10.42 30.87
N SER A 343 11.63 11.73 31.09
CA SER A 343 12.51 12.71 30.41
C SER A 343 13.56 13.32 31.32
N GLY A 344 13.39 13.21 32.64
CA GLY A 344 14.31 13.78 33.63
C GLY A 344 15.61 12.99 33.73
N ALA A 345 16.74 13.65 33.51
CA ALA A 345 18.05 13.06 33.76
C ALA A 345 18.16 12.56 35.20
N GLY A 346 18.69 11.35 35.39
CA GLY A 346 18.80 10.68 36.68
C GLY A 346 17.54 9.94 37.14
N CYS A 347 16.43 9.96 36.39
CA CYS A 347 15.33 9.02 36.63
C CYS A 347 15.82 7.59 36.43
N LYS A 348 15.34 6.67 37.27
CA LYS A 348 15.80 5.27 37.27
C LYS A 348 14.65 4.28 37.38
N VAL A 349 14.85 3.12 36.79
CA VAL A 349 14.11 1.91 37.12
C VAL A 349 15.10 0.81 37.47
N LYS A 350 14.90 0.19 38.63
CA LYS A 350 15.61 -1.00 39.06
C LYS A 350 14.69 -2.20 38.93
N VAL A 351 15.05 -3.15 38.10
CA VAL A 351 14.26 -4.34 37.81
C VAL A 351 14.97 -5.55 38.40
N LYS A 352 14.29 -6.33 39.23
CA LYS A 352 14.76 -7.66 39.65
C LYS A 352 14.17 -8.72 38.72
N TYR A 353 14.91 -9.78 38.45
CA TYR A 353 14.39 -10.95 37.75
C TYR A 353 15.19 -12.20 38.13
N ALA A 354 14.62 -13.37 37.83
CA ALA A 354 15.31 -14.64 37.94
C ALA A 354 15.14 -15.42 36.64
N CYS A 355 16.22 -16.01 36.12
CA CYS A 355 16.17 -16.89 34.95
C CYS A 355 16.92 -18.19 35.25
N SER A 356 16.31 -19.33 34.94
CA SER A 356 16.87 -20.65 35.24
C SER A 356 17.97 -21.11 34.28
N SER A 357 18.25 -20.34 33.23
CA SER A 357 19.20 -20.69 32.17
C SER A 357 20.08 -19.50 31.78
N VAL A 358 21.17 -19.78 31.08
CA VAL A 358 21.98 -18.74 30.44
C VAL A 358 21.12 -18.04 29.38
N HIS A 359 21.14 -16.70 29.38
CA HIS A 359 20.25 -15.89 28.56
C HIS A 359 20.90 -14.58 28.09
N ASP A 360 20.30 -13.96 27.08
CA ASP A 360 20.61 -12.59 26.67
C ASP A 360 19.57 -11.64 27.27
N LEU A 361 19.99 -10.42 27.62
CA LEU A 361 19.13 -9.46 28.29
C LEU A 361 18.78 -8.31 27.34
N TYR A 362 17.48 -8.04 27.22
CA TYR A 362 16.92 -7.01 26.35
C TYR A 362 16.03 -6.05 27.14
N VAL A 363 15.96 -4.80 26.68
CA VAL A 363 14.95 -3.83 27.09
C VAL A 363 13.99 -3.58 25.94
N GLY A 364 12.69 -3.74 26.19
CA GLY A 364 11.61 -3.30 25.32
C GLY A 364 11.46 -1.79 25.39
N THR A 365 11.43 -1.12 24.24
CA THR A 365 11.34 0.33 24.14
C THR A 365 10.81 0.77 22.78
N ALA A 366 10.56 2.07 22.61
CA ALA A 366 10.22 2.69 21.34
C ALA A 366 11.36 3.57 20.84
N LEU A 367 11.87 3.31 19.64
CA LEU A 367 12.83 4.20 18.98
C LEU A 367 12.11 5.39 18.35
N ARG A 368 12.55 6.61 18.68
CA ARG A 368 11.86 7.85 18.31
C ARG A 368 12.82 9.02 18.14
N SER A 369 12.37 10.09 17.48
CA SER A 369 13.16 11.31 17.29
C SER A 369 13.37 12.09 18.61
N ASP A 370 12.42 11.97 19.54
CA ASP A 370 12.42 12.58 20.88
C ASP A 370 12.95 11.66 22.00
N ALA A 371 13.31 10.41 21.68
CA ALA A 371 14.00 9.52 22.60
C ALA A 371 15.48 9.93 22.74
N GLY A 372 16.13 9.39 23.76
CA GLY A 372 17.50 9.70 24.08
C GLY A 372 18.27 8.52 24.64
N ILE A 373 19.23 8.85 25.49
CA ILE A 373 20.23 7.91 25.97
C ILE A 373 19.87 7.43 27.37
N ILE A 374 20.03 6.13 27.60
CA ILE A 374 20.07 5.53 28.94
C ILE A 374 21.41 4.84 29.19
N THR A 375 21.70 4.55 30.46
CA THR A 375 22.68 3.52 30.81
C THR A 375 21.98 2.33 31.45
N ALA A 376 22.52 1.13 31.21
CA ALA A 376 22.06 -0.11 31.80
C ALA A 376 23.22 -0.79 32.54
N SER A 377 23.03 -1.08 33.82
CA SER A 377 23.96 -1.88 34.64
C SER A 377 23.28 -3.16 35.11
N LEU A 378 24.05 -4.24 35.21
CA LEU A 378 23.61 -5.55 35.71
C LEU A 378 24.42 -5.88 36.96
N ASP A 379 23.75 -6.18 38.07
CA ASP A 379 24.33 -6.57 39.36
C ASP A 379 25.40 -5.60 39.89
N GLY A 380 25.20 -4.30 39.66
CA GLY A 380 26.16 -3.25 40.04
C GLY A 380 27.44 -3.22 39.21
N GLY A 381 27.51 -4.01 38.13
CA GLY A 381 28.63 -4.00 37.18
C GLY A 381 28.68 -2.75 36.31
N ILE A 382 29.64 -2.73 35.38
CA ILE A 382 29.87 -1.60 34.47
C ILE A 382 28.60 -1.31 33.66
N ALA A 383 28.20 -0.04 33.64
CA ALA A 383 27.05 0.40 32.88
C ALA A 383 27.38 0.50 31.38
N THR A 384 26.44 0.09 30.53
CA THR A 384 26.52 0.25 29.07
C THR A 384 25.55 1.33 28.63
N THR A 385 25.98 2.18 27.72
CA THR A 385 25.13 3.19 27.11
C THR A 385 24.22 2.53 26.06
N LEU A 386 22.95 2.92 26.05
CA LEU A 386 21.99 2.56 25.03
C LEU A 386 21.36 3.84 24.47
N ASP A 387 21.45 3.99 23.15
CA ASP A 387 20.73 5.04 22.43
C ASP A 387 19.40 4.49 21.89
N CYS A 388 18.31 5.15 22.27
CA CYS A 388 16.96 4.89 21.81
C CYS A 388 16.48 5.94 20.79
N LYS A 389 17.33 6.91 20.42
CA LYS A 389 16.98 7.90 19.42
C LYS A 389 17.01 7.31 18.02
N LEU A 390 15.99 7.63 17.22
CA LEU A 390 15.91 7.31 15.81
C LEU A 390 15.13 8.40 15.08
N ALA A 391 15.69 8.94 13.99
CA ALA A 391 15.02 9.95 13.17
C ALA A 391 13.93 9.29 12.31
N VAL A 392 12.76 9.08 12.91
CA VAL A 392 11.55 8.51 12.30
C VAL A 392 10.32 9.32 12.68
N ASP A 393 9.33 9.34 11.77
CA ASP A 393 8.05 10.02 12.00
C ASP A 393 7.14 9.20 12.92
N ALA A 394 7.12 7.87 12.72
CA ALA A 394 6.40 6.92 13.55
C ALA A 394 7.36 6.15 14.47
N PRO A 395 6.97 5.88 15.73
CA PRO A 395 7.79 5.12 16.67
C PRO A 395 8.05 3.69 16.20
N VAL A 396 9.25 3.17 16.46
CA VAL A 396 9.57 1.77 16.21
C VAL A 396 9.67 1.02 17.53
N ASN A 397 8.63 0.25 17.85
CA ASN A 397 8.60 -0.59 19.05
C ASN A 397 9.47 -1.83 18.85
N THR A 398 10.55 -1.91 19.62
CA THR A 398 11.61 -2.90 19.45
C THR A 398 12.22 -3.33 20.78
N ARG A 399 13.16 -4.26 20.69
CA ARG A 399 14.02 -4.71 21.78
C ARG A 399 15.43 -4.16 21.56
N ARG A 400 16.10 -3.75 22.63
CA ARG A 400 17.51 -3.38 22.59
C ARG A 400 18.30 -4.28 23.52
N ARG A 401 19.30 -4.98 22.96
CA ARG A 401 20.13 -5.90 23.74
C ARG A 401 21.07 -5.09 24.63
N ILE A 402 21.08 -5.41 25.93
CA ILE A 402 21.93 -4.75 26.92
C ILE A 402 23.01 -5.69 27.47
N ARG A 403 22.78 -7.00 27.55
CA ARG A 403 23.81 -8.00 27.94
C ARG A 403 23.64 -9.28 27.14
N THR A 404 24.71 -10.06 27.05
CA THR A 404 24.72 -11.39 26.41
C THR A 404 25.27 -12.43 27.36
N ALA A 405 24.83 -13.68 27.23
CA ALA A 405 25.33 -14.83 28.00
C ALA A 405 25.36 -14.59 29.52
N VAL A 406 24.32 -13.95 30.05
CA VAL A 406 24.14 -13.77 31.50
C VAL A 406 23.93 -15.15 32.13
N PRO A 407 24.64 -15.50 33.22
CA PRO A 407 24.46 -16.77 33.92
C PRO A 407 23.01 -17.01 34.38
N ALA A 408 22.67 -18.26 34.64
CA ALA A 408 21.42 -18.58 35.33
C ALA A 408 21.46 -18.06 36.78
N GLY A 409 20.36 -17.52 37.28
CA GLY A 409 20.26 -17.01 38.64
C GLY A 409 19.30 -15.85 38.81
N GLU A 410 19.37 -15.24 40.00
CA GLU A 410 18.71 -13.98 40.31
C GLU A 410 19.63 -12.81 39.97
N HIS A 411 19.05 -11.77 39.39
CA HIS A 411 19.78 -10.62 38.89
C HIS A 411 19.02 -9.32 39.15
N SER A 412 19.75 -8.21 39.14
CA SER A 412 19.18 -6.87 39.22
C SER A 412 19.75 -5.94 38.16
N VAL A 413 18.87 -5.30 37.41
CA VAL A 413 19.19 -4.35 36.34
C VAL A 413 18.82 -2.96 36.80
N GLU A 414 19.74 -2.02 36.72
CA GLU A 414 19.45 -0.59 36.91
C GLU A 414 19.59 0.13 35.58
N LEU A 415 18.48 0.74 35.13
CA LEU A 415 18.43 1.62 33.99
C LEU A 415 18.38 3.08 34.48
N VAL A 416 19.27 3.92 33.97
CA VAL A 416 19.36 5.35 34.35
C VAL A 416 19.18 6.21 33.10
N VAL A 417 18.20 7.11 33.13
CA VAL A 417 17.85 8.02 32.04
C VAL A 417 18.80 9.20 32.00
N PHE A 418 19.40 9.49 30.85
CA PHE A 418 20.05 10.79 30.59
C PHE A 418 19.08 11.74 29.90
N SER A 419 18.36 11.24 28.91
CA SER A 419 17.33 11.98 28.17
C SER A 419 16.30 11.01 27.60
N GLY A 420 15.01 11.39 27.68
CA GLY A 420 13.85 10.76 27.03
C GLY A 420 13.89 9.24 26.85
N PHE A 421 13.21 8.48 27.72
CA PHE A 421 13.17 7.02 27.64
C PHE A 421 11.78 6.47 27.96
N ARG A 422 11.35 5.47 27.18
CA ARG A 422 10.14 4.66 27.42
C ARG A 422 10.57 3.26 27.80
N PHE A 423 10.28 2.86 29.04
CA PHE A 423 10.41 1.48 29.49
C PHE A 423 9.09 0.76 29.24
N ASP A 424 9.11 -0.22 28.34
CA ASP A 424 8.00 -1.15 28.10
C ASP A 424 8.21 -2.39 29.01
N PHE A 425 9.27 -3.17 28.75
CA PHE A 425 9.62 -4.33 29.56
C PHE A 425 11.13 -4.58 29.64
N LEU A 426 11.54 -5.42 30.58
CA LEU A 426 12.83 -6.11 30.58
C LEU A 426 12.61 -7.58 30.18
N GLU A 427 13.41 -8.12 29.27
CA GLU A 427 13.30 -9.51 28.82
C GLU A 427 14.64 -10.24 28.95
N ALA A 428 14.67 -11.26 29.81
CA ALA A 428 15.70 -12.27 29.89
C ALA A 428 15.38 -13.37 28.86
N ALA A 429 15.89 -13.21 27.64
CA ALA A 429 15.59 -14.08 26.52
C ALA A 429 16.60 -15.24 26.43
N ILE A 430 16.11 -16.47 26.49
CA ILE A 430 16.88 -17.68 26.15
C ILE A 430 16.78 -17.85 24.62
N PRO A 431 17.82 -17.53 23.84
CA PRO A 431 17.69 -17.49 22.39
C PRO A 431 17.53 -18.90 21.82
N GLY A 432 16.43 -19.16 21.11
CA GLY A 432 16.13 -20.49 20.57
C GLY A 432 15.26 -20.47 19.32
N ASP A 433 14.97 -21.69 18.84
CA ASP A 433 13.99 -21.95 17.78
C ASP A 433 12.55 -21.72 18.31
N LEU A 434 11.55 -21.73 17.42
CA LEU A 434 10.16 -21.50 17.81
C LEU A 434 9.67 -22.54 18.83
N PRO A 435 8.87 -22.15 19.84
CA PRO A 435 8.24 -23.13 20.71
C PRO A 435 7.24 -23.96 19.90
N ALA A 436 6.79 -25.08 20.48
CA ALA A 436 5.67 -25.82 19.90
C ALA A 436 4.43 -24.90 19.77
N PRO A 437 3.58 -25.11 18.74
CA PRO A 437 2.31 -24.41 18.61
C PRO A 437 1.47 -24.51 19.89
N LEU A 438 0.68 -23.47 20.18
CA LEU A 438 -0.29 -23.53 21.26
C LEU A 438 -1.40 -24.55 20.96
N PRO A 439 -2.08 -25.09 21.99
CA PRO A 439 -3.21 -25.98 21.80
C PRO A 439 -4.27 -25.34 20.88
N THR A 440 -4.80 -26.16 19.98
CA THR A 440 -5.82 -25.71 19.03
C THR A 440 -7.10 -25.27 19.73
N ASN A 441 -7.54 -24.05 19.44
CA ASN A 441 -8.81 -23.48 19.82
C ASN A 441 -9.71 -23.36 18.59
N THR A 442 -10.81 -24.12 18.58
CA THR A 442 -11.76 -24.18 17.46
C THR A 442 -12.95 -23.24 17.63
N ARG A 443 -12.97 -22.43 18.69
CA ARG A 443 -14.10 -21.54 19.03
C ARG A 443 -13.72 -20.07 19.18
N VAL A 444 -12.44 -19.74 19.31
CA VAL A 444 -11.95 -18.36 19.36
C VAL A 444 -10.94 -18.11 18.23
N SER A 445 -11.10 -17.02 17.50
CA SER A 445 -10.13 -16.54 16.51
C SER A 445 -10.15 -15.01 16.47
N PRO A 446 -9.01 -14.32 16.34
CA PRO A 446 -9.02 -12.89 16.08
C PRO A 446 -9.69 -12.59 14.73
N ALA A 447 -10.26 -11.39 14.64
CA ALA A 447 -10.76 -10.81 13.40
C ALA A 447 -9.64 -10.01 12.71
N LEU A 448 -9.51 -10.21 11.41
CA LEU A 448 -8.60 -9.46 10.56
C LEU A 448 -9.27 -8.17 10.11
N ASP A 449 -8.50 -7.11 9.98
CA ASP A 449 -8.89 -5.91 9.23
C ASP A 449 -7.89 -5.76 8.08
N TYR A 450 -8.33 -5.98 6.83
CA TYR A 450 -7.49 -5.85 5.64
C TYR A 450 -6.79 -4.50 5.61
N SER A 451 -7.41 -3.45 6.13
CA SER A 451 -6.90 -2.10 6.13
C SER A 451 -5.76 -1.85 7.14
N THR A 452 -5.40 -2.84 7.97
CA THR A 452 -4.30 -2.73 8.97
C THR A 452 -2.98 -3.34 8.51
N ASP A 453 -1.89 -2.80 9.03
CA ASP A 453 -0.52 -3.27 8.75
C ASP A 453 -0.32 -4.77 9.04
N HIS A 454 -1.05 -5.35 9.99
CA HIS A 454 -0.92 -6.77 10.35
C HIS A 454 -1.67 -7.72 9.40
N THR A 455 -2.39 -7.16 8.41
CA THR A 455 -3.16 -7.93 7.43
C THR A 455 -2.64 -7.69 6.01
N PHE A 456 -2.96 -6.57 5.33
CA PHE A 456 -2.62 -6.43 3.89
C PHE A 456 -1.11 -6.41 3.61
N LYS A 457 -0.28 -5.99 4.57
CA LYS A 457 1.17 -5.96 4.39
C LYS A 457 1.80 -7.34 4.50
N LEU A 458 1.10 -8.34 5.04
CA LEU A 458 1.62 -9.69 5.20
C LEU A 458 1.08 -10.61 4.11
N PRO A 459 1.88 -11.57 3.62
CA PRO A 459 1.33 -12.63 2.79
C PRO A 459 0.37 -13.49 3.61
N PRO A 460 -0.76 -13.93 3.02
CA PRO A 460 -1.70 -14.81 3.71
C PRO A 460 -1.05 -16.07 4.32
N ALA A 461 -0.06 -16.66 3.65
CA ALA A 461 0.70 -17.78 4.18
C ALA A 461 1.39 -17.49 5.53
N ARG A 462 1.87 -16.26 5.75
CA ARG A 462 2.49 -15.81 7.02
C ARG A 462 1.43 -15.61 8.10
N ILE A 463 0.29 -14.97 7.78
CA ILE A 463 -0.83 -14.80 8.71
C ILE A 463 -1.34 -16.16 9.20
N HIS A 464 -1.61 -17.07 8.26
CA HIS A 464 -2.08 -18.41 8.59
C HIS A 464 -1.08 -19.20 9.42
N TRP A 465 0.23 -19.12 9.10
CA TRP A 465 1.28 -19.72 9.91
C TRP A 465 1.26 -19.16 11.36
N ILE A 466 1.13 -17.86 11.53
CA ILE A 466 1.02 -17.25 12.87
C ILE A 466 -0.21 -17.82 13.61
N PHE A 467 -1.37 -17.88 12.95
CA PHE A 467 -2.59 -18.44 13.55
C PHE A 467 -2.38 -19.89 13.98
N ASP A 468 -1.72 -20.71 13.15
CA ASP A 468 -1.40 -22.10 13.48
C ASP A 468 -0.50 -22.19 14.72
N GLN A 469 0.53 -21.34 14.82
CA GLN A 469 1.46 -21.30 15.95
C GLN A 469 0.79 -20.80 17.25
N LEU A 470 -0.19 -19.91 17.14
CA LEU A 470 -0.97 -19.38 18.26
C LEU A 470 -2.21 -20.22 18.60
N GLY A 471 -2.45 -21.33 17.88
CA GLY A 471 -3.53 -22.26 18.16
C GLY A 471 -4.90 -21.80 17.64
N PHE A 472 -5.00 -20.74 16.84
CA PHE A 472 -6.28 -20.28 16.29
C PHE A 472 -6.74 -21.16 15.12
N ALA A 473 -7.79 -21.94 15.33
CA ALA A 473 -8.42 -22.78 14.31
C ALA A 473 -9.93 -22.57 14.16
N ALA A 474 -10.52 -21.66 14.93
CA ALA A 474 -11.92 -21.28 14.77
C ALA A 474 -12.17 -20.56 13.43
N PRO A 475 -13.43 -20.45 12.98
CA PRO A 475 -13.80 -19.58 11.87
C PRO A 475 -13.29 -18.15 12.04
N MET A 476 -12.58 -17.66 11.03
CA MET A 476 -12.06 -16.31 10.99
C MET A 476 -13.14 -15.34 10.54
N ASN A 477 -13.02 -14.10 10.98
CA ASN A 477 -13.74 -12.99 10.42
C ASN A 477 -12.70 -12.01 9.86
N GLU A 478 -12.96 -11.48 8.67
CA GLU A 478 -12.09 -10.53 8.01
C GLU A 478 -12.93 -9.34 7.58
N TYR A 479 -12.56 -8.15 8.03
CA TYR A 479 -13.16 -6.90 7.60
C TYR A 479 -12.33 -6.35 6.45
N ILE A 480 -12.96 -6.21 5.28
CA ILE A 480 -12.27 -5.78 4.05
C ILE A 480 -11.75 -4.33 4.16
N GLY A 481 -12.20 -3.58 5.15
CA GLY A 481 -11.78 -2.21 5.43
C GLY A 481 -12.56 -1.17 4.64
N VAL A 482 -12.15 0.11 4.75
CA VAL A 482 -12.87 1.25 4.12
C VAL A 482 -12.03 2.05 3.13
N PHE A 483 -10.73 1.75 2.99
CA PHE A 483 -9.80 2.56 2.18
C PHE A 483 -9.03 1.80 1.09
N TRP A 484 -8.26 0.75 1.40
CA TRP A 484 -7.20 0.25 0.49
C TRP A 484 -7.65 -0.74 -0.60
N TRP A 485 -8.84 -1.32 -0.52
CA TRP A 485 -9.23 -2.47 -1.36
C TRP A 485 -9.91 -2.10 -2.68
N ASN A 486 -10.50 -0.90 -2.75
CA ASN A 486 -11.38 -0.49 -3.84
C ASN A 486 -10.64 0.19 -5.00
N GLN A 487 -11.31 0.20 -6.13
CA GLN A 487 -10.92 0.96 -7.30
C GLN A 487 -11.15 2.47 -7.09
N ARG A 488 -10.24 3.30 -7.60
CA ARG A 488 -10.21 4.75 -7.37
C ARG A 488 -10.05 5.53 -8.67
N LYS A 489 -10.60 6.73 -8.72
CA LYS A 489 -10.29 7.73 -9.74
C LYS A 489 -9.96 9.07 -9.10
N ARG A 490 -9.16 9.86 -9.80
CA ARG A 490 -8.80 11.21 -9.36
C ARG A 490 -9.84 12.20 -9.84
N VAL A 491 -10.33 13.04 -8.93
CA VAL A 491 -11.30 14.11 -9.21
C VAL A 491 -10.68 15.46 -8.86
N SER A 492 -11.00 16.48 -9.67
CA SER A 492 -10.56 17.87 -9.48
C SER A 492 -9.04 18.08 -9.47
N ALA A 493 -8.28 17.21 -10.14
CA ALA A 493 -6.85 17.42 -10.31
C ALA A 493 -6.58 18.38 -11.47
N GLN A 494 -5.57 19.24 -11.29
CA GLN A 494 -5.05 20.10 -12.34
C GLN A 494 -3.66 19.57 -12.71
N MET A 495 -3.53 19.02 -13.91
CA MET A 495 -2.23 18.60 -14.41
C MET A 495 -1.47 19.83 -14.95
N PRO A 496 -0.25 20.14 -14.45
CA PRO A 496 0.56 21.21 -15.00
C PRO A 496 0.85 20.98 -16.48
N GLN A 497 0.69 22.04 -17.28
CA GLN A 497 0.91 22.00 -18.71
C GLN A 497 1.36 23.36 -19.23
N VAL A 498 2.35 23.33 -20.12
CA VAL A 498 2.79 24.49 -20.89
C VAL A 498 2.62 24.24 -22.38
N THR A 499 2.13 25.23 -23.11
CA THR A 499 2.03 25.23 -24.57
C THR A 499 3.09 26.17 -25.14
N VAL A 500 3.88 25.65 -26.09
CA VAL A 500 4.96 26.36 -26.78
C VAL A 500 4.60 26.45 -28.26
N THR A 501 4.35 27.67 -28.74
CA THR A 501 3.98 27.91 -30.14
C THR A 501 5.15 28.54 -30.88
N PHE A 502 5.56 27.91 -31.97
CA PHE A 502 6.63 28.38 -32.86
C PHE A 502 6.03 29.23 -33.99
N SER A 503 6.57 30.42 -34.23
CA SER A 503 6.08 31.35 -35.26
C SER A 503 7.22 32.13 -35.92
N GLY A 504 6.90 32.90 -36.96
CA GLY A 504 7.90 33.55 -37.79
C GLY A 504 8.69 32.55 -38.64
N THR A 505 9.85 32.99 -39.14
CA THR A 505 10.76 32.19 -39.95
C THR A 505 12.06 31.98 -39.19
N PHE A 506 12.27 30.76 -38.69
CA PHE A 506 13.58 30.32 -38.25
C PHE A 506 14.47 30.00 -39.46
N VAL A 507 15.74 30.34 -39.38
CA VAL A 507 16.71 30.13 -40.47
C VAL A 507 17.85 29.23 -40.01
N ASP A 508 18.58 28.68 -40.98
CA ASP A 508 19.71 27.77 -40.72
C ASP A 508 20.73 28.38 -39.75
N GLY A 509 21.06 27.64 -38.69
CA GLY A 509 21.97 28.09 -37.64
C GLY A 509 21.28 28.67 -36.38
N ASP A 510 19.98 28.97 -36.42
CA ASP A 510 19.24 29.32 -35.20
C ASP A 510 19.34 28.18 -34.17
N SER A 511 19.41 28.52 -32.88
CA SER A 511 19.36 27.52 -31.80
C SER A 511 18.26 27.83 -30.80
N ILE A 512 17.45 26.82 -30.49
CA ILE A 512 16.33 26.90 -29.56
C ILE A 512 16.59 25.98 -28.39
N PHE A 513 16.35 26.45 -27.16
CA PHE A 513 16.48 25.66 -25.95
C PHE A 513 15.22 25.77 -25.08
N LEU A 514 14.75 24.63 -24.60
CA LEU A 514 13.72 24.52 -23.57
C LEU A 514 14.37 24.00 -22.29
N LYS A 515 14.19 24.73 -21.19
CA LYS A 515 14.82 24.48 -19.89
C LYS A 515 13.77 24.15 -18.84
N PHE A 516 14.08 23.14 -18.02
CA PHE A 516 13.25 22.65 -16.93
C PHE A 516 14.04 22.67 -15.62
N GLY A 517 13.53 23.35 -14.59
CA GLY A 517 14.25 23.57 -13.33
C GLY A 517 14.98 24.91 -13.29
N LEU A 518 15.62 25.20 -12.15
CA LEU A 518 16.41 26.41 -11.95
C LEU A 518 17.87 26.14 -12.32
N ASP A 519 18.50 27.08 -13.03
CA ASP A 519 19.96 27.09 -13.19
C ASP A 519 20.59 27.62 -11.88
N ALA A 520 20.85 26.73 -10.92
CA ALA A 520 21.45 27.05 -9.62
C ALA A 520 22.81 26.33 -9.44
N PRO A 521 23.75 26.88 -8.63
CA PRO A 521 25.01 26.21 -8.33
C PRO A 521 24.77 24.80 -7.76
N GLY A 522 25.25 23.78 -8.46
CA GLY A 522 25.09 22.37 -8.07
C GLY A 522 23.80 21.69 -8.54
N VAL A 523 22.85 22.42 -9.15
CA VAL A 523 21.63 21.87 -9.76
C VAL A 523 21.38 22.58 -11.09
N PRO A 524 21.96 22.11 -12.21
CA PRO A 524 21.72 22.72 -13.52
C PRO A 524 20.29 22.42 -14.01
N ALA A 525 19.68 23.35 -14.75
CA ALA A 525 18.40 23.08 -15.39
C ALA A 525 18.57 22.01 -16.48
N LEU A 526 17.61 21.10 -16.58
CA LEU A 526 17.57 20.14 -17.67
C LEU A 526 17.23 20.88 -18.96
N THR A 527 18.14 20.82 -19.94
CA THR A 527 18.05 21.61 -21.17
C THR A 527 17.93 20.71 -22.39
N PHE A 528 16.88 20.92 -23.18
CA PHE A 528 16.68 20.28 -24.48
C PHE A 528 16.88 21.32 -25.57
N GLY A 529 17.69 21.00 -26.59
CA GLY A 529 18.10 21.95 -27.62
C GLY A 529 17.88 21.47 -29.04
N LYS A 530 17.55 22.40 -29.94
CA LYS A 530 17.41 22.21 -31.39
C LYS A 530 18.22 23.26 -32.14
N SER A 531 19.16 22.82 -32.98
CA SER A 531 19.74 23.66 -34.04
C SER A 531 18.87 23.58 -35.29
N VAL A 532 18.44 24.71 -35.84
CA VAL A 532 17.56 24.80 -37.01
C VAL A 532 18.35 24.57 -38.29
N PHE A 533 17.83 23.71 -39.17
CA PHE A 533 18.40 23.37 -40.47
C PHE A 533 17.52 23.95 -41.60
N PRO A 534 17.99 24.05 -42.86
CA PRO A 534 17.27 24.74 -43.94
C PRO A 534 15.90 24.15 -44.29
N ALA A 535 15.66 22.88 -43.96
CA ALA A 535 14.40 22.17 -44.21
C ALA A 535 13.46 22.13 -42.99
N ASP A 536 13.87 22.73 -41.87
CA ASP A 536 13.00 22.82 -40.70
C ASP A 536 11.85 23.78 -40.96
N THR A 537 10.68 23.40 -40.48
CA THR A 537 9.51 24.26 -40.33
C THR A 537 9.17 24.39 -38.85
N ASN A 538 8.29 25.32 -38.51
CA ASN A 538 7.77 25.43 -37.14
C ASN A 538 7.18 24.08 -36.65
N ASP A 539 6.56 23.32 -37.55
CA ASP A 539 6.01 21.99 -37.28
C ASP A 539 7.11 20.97 -36.96
N THR A 540 8.22 20.95 -37.72
CA THR A 540 9.31 20.01 -37.46
C THR A 540 10.10 20.37 -36.21
N ILE A 541 10.18 21.66 -35.86
CA ILE A 541 10.75 22.13 -34.60
C ILE A 541 9.88 21.65 -33.42
N ALA A 542 8.56 21.79 -33.48
CA ALA A 542 7.66 21.25 -32.46
C ALA A 542 7.79 19.72 -32.35
N LEU A 543 7.80 19.01 -33.48
CA LEU A 543 7.98 17.57 -33.53
C LEU A 543 9.31 17.12 -32.90
N HIS A 544 10.40 17.83 -33.16
CA HIS A 544 11.70 17.55 -32.56
C HIS A 544 11.63 17.52 -31.04
N PHE A 545 11.09 18.59 -30.43
CA PHE A 545 10.99 18.67 -28.98
C PHE A 545 10.05 17.62 -28.40
N ALA A 546 8.94 17.31 -29.07
CA ALA A 546 8.04 16.25 -28.62
C ALA A 546 8.77 14.90 -28.56
N GLN A 547 9.49 14.53 -29.61
CA GLN A 547 10.23 13.26 -29.65
C GLN A 547 11.41 13.24 -28.66
N PHE A 548 12.14 14.36 -28.53
CA PHE A 548 13.28 14.44 -27.62
C PHE A 548 12.82 14.39 -26.14
N LEU A 549 11.75 15.08 -25.77
CA LEU A 549 11.20 15.02 -24.42
C LEU A 549 10.67 13.62 -24.08
N ASN A 550 9.93 12.99 -24.99
CA ASN A 550 9.33 11.67 -24.74
C ASN A 550 10.36 10.54 -24.59
N GLY A 551 11.50 10.63 -25.28
CA GLY A 551 12.56 9.63 -25.19
C GLY A 551 13.41 9.72 -23.92
N PHE A 552 13.52 10.91 -23.31
CA PHE A 552 14.55 11.18 -22.30
C PHE A 552 14.05 11.86 -21.01
N SER A 553 12.84 12.44 -20.99
CA SER A 553 12.29 13.07 -19.79
C SER A 553 11.46 12.10 -18.94
N VAL A 554 11.78 12.08 -17.65
CA VAL A 554 11.04 11.36 -16.59
C VAL A 554 10.09 12.26 -15.82
N GLY A 555 10.15 13.59 -16.01
CA GLY A 555 9.27 14.55 -15.33
C GLY A 555 8.09 15.02 -16.18
N VAL A 556 8.27 15.08 -17.51
CA VAL A 556 7.25 15.56 -18.46
C VAL A 556 7.13 14.61 -19.66
N TRP A 557 6.02 14.74 -20.39
CA TRP A 557 5.83 14.18 -21.73
C TRP A 557 5.29 15.28 -22.64
N ALA A 558 5.34 15.08 -23.96
CA ALA A 558 4.94 16.12 -24.90
C ALA A 558 4.27 15.60 -26.18
N GLN A 559 3.43 16.44 -26.79
CA GLN A 559 2.77 16.22 -28.07
C GLN A 559 2.97 17.44 -28.98
N ALA A 560 3.19 17.18 -30.27
CA ALA A 560 3.25 18.21 -31.29
C ALA A 560 2.03 18.12 -32.21
N ALA A 561 1.39 19.26 -32.46
CA ALA A 561 0.29 19.41 -33.41
C ALA A 561 0.55 20.65 -34.28
N GLY A 562 1.04 20.44 -35.50
CA GLY A 562 1.58 21.52 -36.32
C GLY A 562 2.72 22.25 -35.60
N ASN A 563 2.68 23.57 -35.58
CA ASN A 563 3.67 24.43 -34.92
C ASN A 563 3.48 24.59 -33.40
N VAL A 564 2.63 23.79 -32.78
CA VAL A 564 2.32 23.87 -31.35
C VAL A 564 2.85 22.62 -30.65
N LEU A 565 3.66 22.83 -29.61
CA LEU A 565 4.15 21.80 -28.70
C LEU A 565 3.46 21.94 -27.35
N THR A 566 2.74 20.92 -26.94
CA THR A 566 2.12 20.81 -25.62
C THR A 566 2.98 19.92 -24.74
N ILE A 567 3.43 20.44 -23.60
CA ILE A 567 4.28 19.73 -22.64
C ILE A 567 3.52 19.61 -21.33
N THR A 568 3.41 18.40 -20.81
CA THR A 568 2.58 18.09 -19.63
C THR A 568 3.42 17.38 -18.58
N SER A 569 3.32 17.82 -17.32
CA SER A 569 3.91 17.10 -16.20
C SER A 569 3.32 15.70 -16.11
N ARG A 570 4.14 14.73 -15.70
CA ARG A 570 3.67 13.34 -15.56
C ARG A 570 2.74 13.15 -14.37
N SER A 571 2.85 14.02 -13.37
CA SER A 571 2.04 14.00 -12.16
C SER A 571 1.68 15.44 -11.76
N PRO A 572 0.53 15.69 -11.13
CA PRO A 572 0.20 17.00 -10.57
C PRO A 572 0.85 17.24 -9.20
N ARG A 573 1.61 16.27 -8.68
CA ARG A 573 2.24 16.35 -7.37
C ARG A 573 3.31 17.43 -7.30
N PRO A 574 3.58 17.98 -6.08
CA PRO A 574 4.61 19.01 -5.90
C PRO A 574 6.00 18.63 -6.44
N ALA A 575 6.39 17.35 -6.38
CA ALA A 575 7.67 16.86 -6.92
C ALA A 575 7.78 16.95 -8.45
N PHE A 576 6.66 17.17 -9.16
CA PHE A 576 6.58 17.30 -10.61
C PHE A 576 6.22 18.72 -11.05
N ARG A 577 6.50 19.70 -10.18
CA ARG A 577 6.39 21.12 -10.50
C ARG A 577 7.76 21.63 -10.95
N PHE A 578 7.80 22.22 -12.15
CA PHE A 578 9.06 22.61 -12.78
C PHE A 578 9.01 24.07 -13.24
N PRO A 579 9.96 24.92 -12.83
CA PRO A 579 10.20 26.18 -13.53
C PRO A 579 10.51 25.90 -15.00
N PHE A 580 9.83 26.60 -15.90
CA PHE A 580 10.00 26.44 -17.35
C PHE A 580 10.52 27.72 -17.98
N ALA A 581 11.57 27.59 -18.79
CA ALA A 581 12.11 28.70 -19.55
C ALA A 581 12.43 28.29 -20.99
N LYS A 582 12.30 29.26 -21.90
CA LYS A 582 12.75 29.16 -23.29
C LYS A 582 13.93 30.09 -23.53
N GLN A 583 14.81 29.69 -24.44
CA GLN A 583 15.89 30.54 -24.94
C GLN A 583 16.01 30.34 -26.46
N ILE A 584 16.20 31.44 -27.18
CA ILE A 584 16.47 31.43 -28.62
C ILE A 584 17.79 32.17 -28.82
N ALA A 585 18.69 31.60 -29.59
CA ALA A 585 19.89 32.23 -30.11
C ALA A 585 19.74 32.35 -31.63
N PRO A 586 19.11 33.45 -32.12
CA PRO A 586 18.87 33.63 -33.54
C PRO A 586 20.15 34.07 -34.27
N VAL A 587 20.27 33.72 -35.54
CA VAL A 587 21.28 34.26 -36.46
C VAL A 587 20.70 35.40 -37.32
N ALA A 588 21.56 36.09 -38.06
CA ALA A 588 21.16 37.20 -38.91
C ALA A 588 20.11 36.77 -39.94
N GLY A 589 19.00 37.52 -40.03
CA GLY A 589 17.89 37.23 -40.96
C GLY A 589 16.79 36.35 -40.38
N SER A 590 16.93 35.83 -39.16
CA SER A 590 15.85 35.11 -38.47
C SER A 590 14.75 36.06 -37.99
N SER A 591 13.49 35.64 -38.14
CA SER A 591 12.32 36.24 -37.47
C SER A 591 11.62 35.25 -36.55
N GLY A 592 12.26 34.09 -36.28
CA GLY A 592 11.71 33.02 -35.47
C GLY A 592 11.38 33.49 -34.06
N ALA A 593 10.17 33.18 -33.62
CA ALA A 593 9.65 33.54 -32.32
C ALA A 593 8.98 32.34 -31.65
N ILE A 594 8.97 32.37 -30.32
CA ILE A 594 8.28 31.36 -29.50
C ILE A 594 7.30 32.10 -28.60
N ALA A 595 6.05 31.66 -28.53
CA ALA A 595 5.10 32.07 -27.51
C ALA A 595 4.92 30.94 -26.50
N VAL A 596 4.76 31.26 -25.22
CA VAL A 596 4.57 30.29 -24.13
C VAL A 596 3.33 30.68 -23.35
N THR A 597 2.42 29.72 -23.14
CA THR A 597 1.23 29.88 -22.29
C THR A 597 1.08 28.67 -21.36
N GLY A 598 0.38 28.84 -20.23
CA GLY A 598 0.29 27.82 -19.19
C GLY A 598 1.48 27.85 -18.22
N SER A 599 1.56 26.83 -17.37
CA SER A 599 2.58 26.70 -16.33
C SER A 599 2.84 25.23 -16.03
N LEU A 600 4.08 24.91 -15.64
CA LEU A 600 4.44 23.62 -15.07
C LEU A 600 4.54 23.66 -13.53
N GLU A 601 4.15 24.78 -12.90
CA GLU A 601 4.31 25.01 -11.44
C GLU A 601 2.98 25.00 -10.67
N ASP A 602 1.84 24.94 -11.35
CA ASP A 602 0.49 25.15 -10.80
C ASP A 602 -0.33 23.86 -10.64
N GLY A 603 0.33 22.71 -10.48
CA GLY A 603 -0.34 21.42 -10.40
C GLY A 603 -1.12 21.22 -9.10
N GLU A 604 -2.38 20.78 -9.19
CA GLU A 604 -3.20 20.43 -8.02
C GLU A 604 -3.50 18.93 -8.03
N THR A 605 -3.22 18.25 -6.90
CA THR A 605 -3.28 16.78 -6.84
C THR A 605 -4.69 16.22 -6.97
N GLY A 606 -5.71 17.05 -6.72
CA GLY A 606 -7.09 16.60 -6.62
C GLY A 606 -7.30 15.59 -5.48
N LYS A 607 -8.37 14.81 -5.58
CA LYS A 607 -8.79 13.84 -4.56
C LYS A 607 -9.03 12.47 -5.18
N TRP A 608 -8.52 11.42 -4.55
CA TRP A 608 -8.84 10.03 -4.91
C TRP A 608 -10.21 9.63 -4.33
N MET A 609 -11.17 9.39 -5.21
CA MET A 609 -12.53 8.97 -4.87
C MET A 609 -12.77 7.53 -5.32
N VAL A 610 -13.63 6.80 -4.61
CA VAL A 610 -14.09 5.46 -5.05
C VAL A 610 -14.68 5.57 -6.45
N ASP A 611 -14.30 4.67 -7.36
CA ASP A 611 -14.88 4.59 -8.68
C ASP A 611 -15.79 3.36 -8.82
N PRO A 612 -17.12 3.51 -8.64
CA PRO A 612 -18.05 2.39 -8.70
C PRO A 612 -18.23 1.84 -10.12
N THR A 613 -17.63 2.47 -11.14
CA THR A 613 -17.75 2.07 -12.55
C THR A 613 -16.63 1.15 -13.03
N GLN A 614 -15.55 1.03 -12.26
CA GLN A 614 -14.43 0.15 -12.62
C GLN A 614 -14.78 -1.31 -12.32
N ASN A 615 -14.46 -2.19 -13.27
CA ASN A 615 -14.66 -3.64 -13.17
C ASN A 615 -13.32 -4.34 -13.46
N PRO A 616 -12.82 -5.21 -12.55
CA PRO A 616 -13.41 -5.62 -11.26
C PRO A 616 -13.43 -4.50 -10.21
N PRO A 617 -14.37 -4.53 -9.24
CA PRO A 617 -14.55 -3.48 -8.22
C PRO A 617 -13.49 -3.52 -7.11
N LEU A 618 -12.88 -4.69 -6.87
CA LEU A 618 -11.68 -4.81 -6.05
C LEU A 618 -10.46 -4.47 -6.90
N ASN A 619 -9.53 -3.69 -6.35
CA ASN A 619 -8.26 -3.39 -7.01
C ASN A 619 -7.32 -4.61 -7.04
N ARG A 620 -6.26 -4.55 -7.85
CA ARG A 620 -5.45 -5.74 -8.13
C ARG A 620 -4.80 -6.34 -6.89
N GLY A 621 -4.24 -5.50 -6.01
CA GLY A 621 -3.63 -5.96 -4.76
C GLY A 621 -4.64 -6.71 -3.89
N ALA A 622 -5.84 -6.14 -3.69
CA ALA A 622 -6.88 -6.79 -2.91
C ALA A 622 -7.33 -8.13 -3.51
N ARG A 623 -7.53 -8.20 -4.83
CA ARG A 623 -7.95 -9.46 -5.48
C ARG A 623 -6.93 -10.57 -5.29
N ASP A 624 -5.66 -10.27 -5.51
CA ASP A 624 -4.59 -11.27 -5.45
C ASP A 624 -4.30 -11.71 -4.00
N TRP A 625 -4.38 -10.79 -3.04
CA TRP A 625 -4.29 -11.11 -1.61
C TRP A 625 -5.45 -12.00 -1.15
N HIS A 626 -6.69 -11.64 -1.48
CA HIS A 626 -7.88 -12.43 -1.09
C HIS A 626 -7.89 -13.80 -1.76
N SER A 627 -7.51 -13.88 -3.05
CA SER A 627 -7.36 -15.16 -3.75
C SER A 627 -6.40 -16.11 -3.03
N ASP A 628 -5.27 -15.58 -2.56
CA ASP A 628 -4.28 -16.35 -1.81
C ASP A 628 -4.78 -16.70 -0.40
N MET A 629 -5.43 -15.77 0.29
CA MET A 629 -6.05 -15.98 1.61
C MET A 629 -7.08 -17.10 1.59
N PHE A 630 -7.98 -17.12 0.61
CA PHE A 630 -8.99 -18.17 0.47
C PHE A 630 -8.37 -19.52 0.11
N ARG A 631 -7.27 -19.54 -0.63
CA ARG A 631 -6.52 -20.78 -0.91
C ARG A 631 -5.87 -21.33 0.36
N GLU A 632 -5.24 -20.48 1.17
CA GLU A 632 -4.64 -20.88 2.45
C GLU A 632 -5.71 -21.36 3.46
N CYS A 633 -6.91 -20.75 3.44
CA CYS A 633 -8.09 -21.21 4.16
C CYS A 633 -8.51 -22.61 3.71
N LYS A 634 -8.61 -22.84 2.38
CA LYS A 634 -8.97 -24.15 1.80
C LYS A 634 -8.00 -25.24 2.23
N VAL A 635 -6.70 -24.98 2.15
CA VAL A 635 -5.64 -25.93 2.54
C VAL A 635 -5.76 -26.35 4.00
N ARG A 636 -6.14 -25.42 4.88
CA ARG A 636 -6.29 -25.68 6.33
C ARG A 636 -7.68 -26.12 6.75
N ASN A 637 -8.64 -26.19 5.82
CA ASN A 637 -10.05 -26.37 6.13
C ASN A 637 -10.54 -25.35 7.20
N ARG A 638 -10.08 -24.10 7.09
CA ARG A 638 -10.45 -23.01 8.00
C ARG A 638 -11.53 -22.16 7.34
N GLU A 639 -12.67 -22.00 8.02
CA GLU A 639 -13.73 -21.10 7.56
C GLU A 639 -13.28 -19.63 7.71
N ILE A 640 -13.68 -18.78 6.77
CA ILE A 640 -13.50 -17.33 6.81
C ILE A 640 -14.81 -16.67 6.40
N VAL A 641 -15.22 -15.64 7.14
CA VAL A 641 -16.36 -14.77 6.81
C VAL A 641 -15.83 -13.37 6.50
N VAL A 642 -16.09 -12.90 5.28
CA VAL A 642 -15.66 -11.57 4.80
C VAL A 642 -16.75 -10.55 5.06
N ALA A 643 -16.42 -9.50 5.80
CA ALA A 643 -17.31 -8.43 6.20
C ALA A 643 -17.03 -7.17 5.36
N GLU A 644 -18.09 -6.61 4.79
CA GLU A 644 -18.12 -5.25 4.24
C GLU A 644 -18.94 -4.37 5.17
N SER A 645 -18.64 -3.08 5.28
CA SER A 645 -19.46 -2.11 6.02
C SER A 645 -20.21 -1.13 5.12
N MET A 646 -20.98 -0.24 5.75
CA MET A 646 -21.57 0.91 5.08
C MET A 646 -20.60 2.08 4.93
N GLU A 647 -19.34 1.96 5.35
CA GLU A 647 -18.40 3.07 5.37
C GLU A 647 -17.41 3.02 4.22
N LEU A 648 -17.15 4.19 3.63
CA LEU A 648 -16.13 4.35 2.58
C LEU A 648 -15.34 5.64 2.82
N VAL A 649 -14.02 5.59 2.67
CA VAL A 649 -13.23 6.82 2.51
C VAL A 649 -13.51 7.39 1.13
N ASN A 650 -13.89 8.67 1.04
CA ASN A 650 -14.11 9.39 -0.22
C ASN A 650 -15.04 8.67 -1.22
N PRO A 651 -16.29 8.34 -0.86
CA PRO A 651 -17.26 7.77 -1.79
C PRO A 651 -17.72 8.82 -2.83
N PRO A 652 -18.36 8.41 -3.94
CA PRO A 652 -18.97 9.34 -4.89
C PRO A 652 -20.07 10.19 -4.25
N ASP A 653 -20.34 11.36 -4.84
CA ASP A 653 -21.47 12.19 -4.42
C ASP A 653 -22.79 11.40 -4.45
N GLY A 654 -23.63 11.62 -3.44
CA GLY A 654 -24.92 10.94 -3.28
C GLY A 654 -24.86 9.57 -2.58
N PHE A 655 -23.67 9.04 -2.27
CA PHE A 655 -23.55 7.80 -1.49
C PHE A 655 -23.71 8.03 0.01
N GLY A 656 -23.33 9.20 0.53
CA GLY A 656 -23.35 9.47 1.97
C GLY A 656 -24.76 9.51 2.57
N ALA A 657 -24.89 9.03 3.80
CA ALA A 657 -26.00 9.36 4.68
C ALA A 657 -25.89 10.83 5.10
N VAL A 658 -27.04 11.50 5.26
CA VAL A 658 -27.09 12.95 5.45
C VAL A 658 -28.00 13.30 6.61
N HIS A 659 -27.49 14.15 7.51
CA HIS A 659 -28.22 14.72 8.64
C HIS A 659 -29.29 15.71 8.18
N LEU A 660 -30.19 16.08 9.11
CA LEU A 660 -31.31 16.97 8.83
C LEU A 660 -30.88 18.37 8.33
N ASP A 661 -29.70 18.84 8.73
CA ASP A 661 -29.07 20.10 8.29
C ASP A 661 -28.31 20.00 6.95
N ASN A 662 -28.46 18.88 6.24
CA ASN A 662 -27.79 18.55 4.98
C ASN A 662 -26.26 18.35 5.09
N VAL A 663 -25.74 18.06 6.29
CA VAL A 663 -24.34 17.66 6.48
C VAL A 663 -24.21 16.14 6.31
N VAL A 664 -23.23 15.70 5.53
CA VAL A 664 -22.91 14.27 5.33
C VAL A 664 -22.31 13.69 6.61
N VAL A 665 -22.60 12.43 6.91
CA VAL A 665 -21.97 11.71 8.02
C VAL A 665 -20.50 11.47 7.72
N ASP A 666 -19.62 11.95 8.60
CA ASP A 666 -18.18 11.64 8.58
C ASP A 666 -17.80 10.89 9.87
N THR A 667 -16.88 9.94 9.73
CA THR A 667 -16.40 9.05 10.79
C THR A 667 -14.88 8.97 10.81
N ASP A 668 -14.34 8.68 11.99
CA ASP A 668 -12.90 8.64 12.22
C ASP A 668 -12.36 7.25 11.90
N VAL A 669 -11.42 7.15 10.96
CA VAL A 669 -10.76 5.86 10.63
C VAL A 669 -9.54 5.57 11.50
N GLY A 670 -9.15 6.49 12.39
CA GLY A 670 -7.94 6.36 13.22
C GLY A 670 -6.61 6.45 12.44
N PHE A 671 -6.64 6.64 11.12
CA PHE A 671 -5.46 6.74 10.25
C PHE A 671 -5.18 8.19 9.83
N GLY A 672 -4.22 8.84 10.51
CA GLY A 672 -3.86 10.21 10.24
C GLY A 672 -5.05 11.16 10.34
N SER A 673 -5.25 12.00 9.33
CA SER A 673 -6.40 12.91 9.21
C SER A 673 -7.50 12.40 8.28
N LEU A 674 -7.42 11.15 7.82
CA LEU A 674 -8.46 10.58 6.94
C LEU A 674 -9.78 10.43 7.71
N LYS A 675 -10.88 10.53 6.98
CA LYS A 675 -12.25 10.29 7.45
C LYS A 675 -12.95 9.38 6.46
N SER A 676 -13.82 8.51 6.96
CA SER A 676 -14.79 7.76 6.16
C SER A 676 -16.15 8.42 6.22
N THR A 677 -17.03 8.04 5.30
CA THR A 677 -18.42 8.47 5.25
C THR A 677 -19.31 7.25 5.43
N HIS A 678 -20.26 7.32 6.37
CA HIS A 678 -21.32 6.32 6.47
C HIS A 678 -22.27 6.49 5.29
N CYS A 679 -22.42 5.46 4.47
CA CYS A 679 -23.22 5.50 3.25
C CYS A 679 -24.70 5.24 3.53
N ASN A 680 -25.55 5.72 2.63
CA ASN A 680 -26.99 5.53 2.67
C ASN A 680 -27.42 4.20 2.03
N PHE A 681 -28.68 3.83 2.23
CA PHE A 681 -29.31 2.67 1.59
C PHE A 681 -29.89 3.03 0.20
N GLY A 682 -29.12 3.79 -0.59
CA GLY A 682 -29.47 4.24 -1.92
C GLY A 682 -29.15 3.20 -3.01
N ALA A 683 -29.72 3.40 -4.19
CA ALA A 683 -29.53 2.50 -5.33
C ALA A 683 -28.07 2.44 -5.79
N GLY A 684 -27.34 3.56 -5.73
CA GLY A 684 -25.91 3.62 -6.07
C GLY A 684 -25.05 2.76 -5.16
N MET A 685 -25.18 2.93 -3.84
CA MET A 685 -24.45 2.13 -2.86
C MET A 685 -24.83 0.64 -2.95
N ARG A 686 -26.12 0.33 -3.11
CA ARG A 686 -26.59 -1.06 -3.28
C ARG A 686 -25.99 -1.73 -4.52
N ALA A 687 -25.93 -1.02 -5.64
CA ALA A 687 -25.33 -1.55 -6.86
C ALA A 687 -23.82 -1.79 -6.70
N TYR A 688 -23.14 -0.88 -6.00
CA TYR A 688 -21.72 -1.01 -5.70
C TYR A 688 -21.43 -2.22 -4.80
N GLN A 689 -22.14 -2.36 -3.68
CA GLN A 689 -21.98 -3.51 -2.77
C GLN A 689 -22.31 -4.84 -3.46
N LYS A 690 -23.33 -4.88 -4.34
CA LYS A 690 -23.60 -6.06 -5.18
C LYS A 690 -22.38 -6.46 -6.00
N ALA A 691 -21.71 -5.50 -6.64
CA ALA A 691 -20.52 -5.78 -7.43
C ALA A 691 -19.35 -6.26 -6.55
N VAL A 692 -19.09 -5.57 -5.43
CA VAL A 692 -17.99 -5.89 -4.50
C VAL A 692 -18.16 -7.29 -3.91
N LEU A 693 -19.32 -7.56 -3.33
CA LEU A 693 -19.63 -8.85 -2.69
C LEU A 693 -19.72 -9.99 -3.71
N SER A 694 -20.10 -9.71 -4.97
CA SER A 694 -19.99 -10.70 -6.05
C SER A 694 -18.52 -11.03 -6.33
N SER A 695 -17.65 -10.02 -6.41
CA SER A 695 -16.21 -10.24 -6.62
C SER A 695 -15.59 -11.04 -5.48
N VAL A 696 -15.99 -10.81 -4.23
CA VAL A 696 -15.54 -11.62 -3.08
C VAL A 696 -16.06 -13.06 -3.19
N ALA A 697 -17.34 -13.24 -3.48
CA ALA A 697 -17.94 -14.57 -3.65
C ALA A 697 -17.29 -15.37 -4.78
N ASP A 698 -16.98 -14.73 -5.91
CA ASP A 698 -16.28 -15.33 -7.04
C ASP A 698 -14.88 -15.82 -6.64
N LEU A 699 -14.13 -15.02 -5.87
CA LEU A 699 -12.81 -15.40 -5.36
C LEU A 699 -12.88 -16.58 -4.37
N MET A 700 -13.86 -16.58 -3.46
CA MET A 700 -14.10 -17.68 -2.52
C MET A 700 -14.45 -18.98 -3.27
N ALA A 701 -15.37 -18.90 -4.24
CA ALA A 701 -15.78 -20.02 -5.06
C ALA A 701 -14.62 -20.56 -5.91
N ALA A 702 -13.79 -19.67 -6.49
CA ALA A 702 -12.60 -20.05 -7.26
C ALA A 702 -11.56 -20.80 -6.40
N ALA A 703 -11.43 -20.45 -5.11
CA ALA A 703 -10.61 -21.20 -4.15
C ALA A 703 -11.25 -22.52 -3.67
N GLY A 704 -12.51 -22.78 -4.05
CA GLY A 704 -13.24 -23.99 -3.67
C GLY A 704 -13.73 -23.97 -2.22
N ILE A 705 -13.95 -22.80 -1.63
CA ILE A 705 -14.62 -22.61 -0.34
C ILE A 705 -16.02 -22.00 -0.56
N THR A 706 -16.94 -22.25 0.37
CA THR A 706 -18.29 -21.67 0.31
C THR A 706 -18.21 -20.15 0.49
N PRO A 707 -18.81 -19.36 -0.41
CA PRO A 707 -18.92 -17.91 -0.21
C PRO A 707 -19.62 -17.62 1.12
N ASP A 708 -18.96 -16.87 1.98
CA ASP A 708 -19.44 -16.57 3.33
C ASP A 708 -19.23 -15.09 3.65
N ILE A 709 -20.33 -14.36 3.67
CA ILE A 709 -20.35 -12.90 3.61
C ILE A 709 -21.05 -12.35 4.85
N GLN A 710 -20.49 -11.30 5.44
CA GLN A 710 -21.09 -10.57 6.53
C GLN A 710 -21.44 -9.15 6.13
N PHE A 711 -22.65 -8.74 6.50
CA PHE A 711 -23.07 -7.34 6.54
C PHE A 711 -22.56 -6.73 7.85
N GLY A 712 -21.35 -6.16 7.81
CA GLY A 712 -20.65 -5.57 8.95
C GLY A 712 -21.25 -4.21 9.29
N GLU A 713 -22.10 -4.13 10.32
CA GLU A 713 -22.78 -2.89 10.71
C GLU A 713 -23.64 -2.27 9.57
N PHE A 714 -24.40 -3.09 8.86
CA PHE A 714 -25.44 -2.57 7.96
C PHE A 714 -26.61 -2.04 8.78
N LEU A 715 -26.53 -0.77 9.15
CA LEU A 715 -27.51 -0.06 9.96
C LEU A 715 -27.59 1.42 9.56
N TRP A 716 -28.65 2.09 9.98
CA TRP A 716 -28.72 3.54 9.91
C TRP A 716 -27.80 4.16 10.95
N TRP A 717 -27.06 5.20 10.55
CA TRP A 717 -26.13 5.90 11.42
C TRP A 717 -26.79 6.31 12.74
N PHE A 718 -26.15 5.92 13.84
CA PHE A 718 -26.75 5.88 15.17
C PHE A 718 -26.45 7.13 16.00
N PHE A 719 -25.56 8.03 15.54
CA PHE A 719 -25.29 9.29 16.22
C PHE A 719 -26.07 10.46 15.60
N THR A 720 -26.55 11.34 16.47
CA THR A 720 -27.04 12.67 16.08
C THR A 720 -25.84 13.61 15.87
N ASN A 721 -25.95 14.57 14.95
CA ASN A 721 -24.93 15.61 14.76
C ASN A 721 -25.05 16.79 15.73
N LYS A 722 -25.63 16.56 16.91
CA LYS A 722 -25.78 17.58 17.95
C LYS A 722 -24.40 18.07 18.40
N ARG A 723 -24.18 19.38 18.32
CA ARG A 723 -22.95 20.08 18.73
C ARG A 723 -23.30 21.51 19.13
N ASP A 724 -22.39 22.23 19.76
CA ASP A 724 -22.66 23.63 20.19
C ASP A 724 -23.15 24.53 19.05
N THR A 725 -22.64 24.31 17.83
CA THR A 725 -23.04 25.05 16.62
C THR A 725 -24.28 24.49 15.92
N ASN A 726 -24.77 23.31 16.31
CA ASN A 726 -26.05 22.73 15.89
C ASN A 726 -26.74 22.08 17.12
N PRO A 727 -27.29 22.90 18.03
CA PRO A 727 -27.84 22.40 19.29
C PRO A 727 -29.15 21.63 19.09
N ALA A 728 -29.82 21.85 17.97
CA ALA A 728 -30.99 21.09 17.56
C ALA A 728 -30.60 19.63 17.26
N GLY A 729 -29.47 19.39 16.58
CA GLY A 729 -29.06 18.06 16.15
C GLY A 729 -29.96 17.49 15.05
N GLY A 730 -29.75 16.23 14.71
CA GLY A 730 -30.45 15.55 13.62
C GLY A 730 -29.89 14.16 13.35
N MET A 731 -30.77 13.19 13.15
CA MET A 731 -30.39 11.86 12.67
C MET A 731 -30.07 11.88 11.17
N ALA A 732 -29.30 10.91 10.68
CA ALA A 732 -28.78 10.91 9.30
C ALA A 732 -29.64 10.10 8.31
N PHE A 733 -30.91 10.45 8.15
CA PHE A 733 -31.87 9.74 7.28
C PHE A 733 -32.34 10.57 6.08
N TYR A 734 -31.66 11.69 5.81
CA TYR A 734 -32.20 12.79 4.99
C TYR A 734 -31.40 13.03 3.71
N ASP A 735 -30.73 12.00 3.19
CA ASP A 735 -30.15 12.05 1.85
C ASP A 735 -31.26 12.22 0.77
N ALA A 736 -30.87 12.69 -0.42
CA ALA A 736 -31.81 13.05 -1.46
C ALA A 736 -32.67 11.86 -1.96
N GLU A 737 -32.10 10.66 -2.01
CA GLU A 737 -32.80 9.47 -2.47
C GLU A 737 -33.79 8.99 -1.40
N THR A 738 -33.39 8.95 -0.13
CA THR A 738 -34.27 8.60 0.98
C THR A 738 -35.43 9.58 1.11
N LYS A 739 -35.20 10.90 0.96
CA LYS A 739 -36.25 11.93 0.93
C LYS A 739 -37.26 11.67 -0.19
N THR A 740 -36.79 11.41 -1.41
CA THR A 740 -37.63 11.13 -2.58
C THR A 740 -38.47 9.86 -2.37
N ALA A 741 -37.84 8.80 -1.88
CA ALA A 741 -38.51 7.53 -1.62
C ALA A 741 -39.53 7.64 -0.48
N ALA A 742 -39.24 8.41 0.57
CA ALA A 742 -40.19 8.68 1.65
C ALA A 742 -41.40 9.46 1.14
N GLN A 743 -41.20 10.49 0.31
CA GLN A 743 -42.29 11.25 -0.31
C GLN A 743 -43.20 10.34 -1.16
N ALA A 744 -42.61 9.41 -1.91
CA ALA A 744 -43.36 8.46 -2.72
C ALA A 744 -44.14 7.43 -1.87
N ALA A 745 -43.52 6.89 -0.82
CA ALA A 745 -44.11 5.85 0.02
C ALA A 745 -45.14 6.39 1.03
N LEU A 746 -44.90 7.57 1.60
CA LEU A 746 -45.70 8.16 2.68
C LEU A 746 -46.69 9.21 2.18
N GLY A 747 -46.56 9.70 0.94
CA GLY A 747 -47.33 10.83 0.42
C GLY A 747 -46.94 12.19 1.01
N ARG A 748 -45.88 12.24 1.83
CA ARG A 748 -45.35 13.42 2.51
C ARG A 748 -43.86 13.25 2.81
N GLN A 749 -43.19 14.33 3.19
CA GLN A 749 -41.81 14.27 3.64
C GLN A 749 -41.66 13.42 4.90
N LEU A 750 -40.49 12.77 5.02
CA LEU A 750 -40.08 12.03 6.20
C LEU A 750 -40.08 12.97 7.41
N ALA A 751 -40.65 12.51 8.53
CA ALA A 751 -40.65 13.26 9.77
C ALA A 751 -39.23 13.61 10.22
N PRO A 752 -38.99 14.80 10.81
CA PRO A 752 -37.71 15.11 11.42
C PRO A 752 -37.53 14.27 12.69
N PHE A 753 -36.41 13.54 12.74
CA PHE A 753 -35.90 12.78 13.87
C PHE A 753 -34.58 13.42 14.28
N ILE A 754 -34.51 13.79 15.55
CA ILE A 754 -33.47 14.63 16.12
C ILE A 754 -32.48 13.81 16.93
N SER A 755 -32.96 12.75 17.59
CA SER A 755 -32.21 11.92 18.52
C SER A 755 -32.50 10.43 18.33
N PRO A 756 -31.57 9.53 18.69
CA PRO A 756 -31.82 8.09 18.82
C PRO A 756 -33.00 7.72 19.74
N THR A 757 -33.39 8.65 20.61
CA THR A 757 -34.45 8.47 21.60
C THR A 757 -35.83 8.94 21.17
N ASP A 758 -35.97 9.48 19.96
CA ASP A 758 -37.25 9.95 19.47
C ASP A 758 -38.28 8.80 19.40
N ASP A 759 -39.56 9.13 19.49
CA ASP A 759 -40.64 8.13 19.47
C ASP A 759 -40.77 7.48 18.08
N PRO A 760 -40.49 6.16 17.93
CA PRO A 760 -40.71 5.47 16.67
C PRO A 760 -42.19 5.39 16.29
N GLY A 761 -43.12 5.62 17.23
CA GLY A 761 -44.56 5.69 17.01
C GLY A 761 -45.06 6.99 16.35
N LYS A 762 -44.17 7.97 16.13
CA LYS A 762 -44.50 9.21 15.42
C LYS A 762 -45.19 8.92 14.08
N ASN A 763 -46.27 9.66 13.80
CA ASN A 763 -47.15 9.43 12.64
C ASN A 763 -47.62 7.98 12.51
N SER A 764 -48.09 7.40 13.61
CA SER A 764 -48.54 5.99 13.71
C SER A 764 -47.45 4.98 13.35
N GLY A 765 -46.18 5.36 13.45
CA GLY A 765 -45.01 4.54 13.13
C GLY A 765 -44.65 4.41 11.66
N ALA A 766 -45.35 5.11 10.76
CA ALA A 766 -45.15 4.96 9.31
C ALA A 766 -43.73 5.36 8.86
N ASP A 767 -43.16 6.44 9.42
CA ASP A 767 -41.82 6.93 9.07
C ASP A 767 -40.70 5.98 9.52
N ALA A 768 -40.76 5.54 10.79
CA ALA A 768 -39.78 4.60 11.31
C ALA A 768 -39.89 3.23 10.62
N ALA A 769 -41.11 2.78 10.30
CA ALA A 769 -41.33 1.57 9.52
C ALA A 769 -40.76 1.68 8.11
N PHE A 770 -40.90 2.83 7.43
CA PHE A 770 -40.28 3.09 6.14
C PHE A 770 -38.75 2.94 6.20
N LEU A 771 -38.09 3.55 7.18
CA LEU A 771 -36.63 3.46 7.36
C LEU A 771 -36.18 2.01 7.63
N ARG A 772 -36.91 1.30 8.50
CA ARG A 772 -36.66 -0.12 8.83
C ARG A 772 -36.80 -1.02 7.59
N THR A 773 -37.87 -0.84 6.83
CA THR A 773 -38.11 -1.60 5.58
C THR A 773 -37.02 -1.34 4.56
N ARG A 774 -36.52 -0.09 4.45
CA ARG A 774 -35.45 0.25 3.52
C ARG A 774 -34.15 -0.49 3.84
N LEU A 775 -33.76 -0.56 5.12
CA LEU A 775 -32.61 -1.35 5.58
C LEU A 775 -32.79 -2.84 5.23
N HIS A 776 -33.94 -3.42 5.61
CA HIS A 776 -34.23 -4.83 5.34
C HIS A 776 -34.16 -5.14 3.84
N GLN A 777 -34.81 -4.34 2.99
CA GLN A 777 -34.85 -4.55 1.56
C GLN A 777 -33.46 -4.46 0.93
N HIS A 778 -32.62 -3.53 1.39
CA HIS A 778 -31.28 -3.36 0.87
C HIS A 778 -30.44 -4.63 1.02
N ILE A 779 -30.45 -5.23 2.21
CA ILE A 779 -29.75 -6.48 2.48
C ILE A 779 -30.38 -7.65 1.71
N THR A 780 -31.71 -7.78 1.72
CA THR A 780 -32.44 -8.83 0.99
C THR A 780 -32.10 -8.81 -0.51
N ASP A 781 -32.04 -7.62 -1.13
CA ASP A 781 -31.70 -7.45 -2.54
C ASP A 781 -30.26 -7.88 -2.85
N ILE A 782 -29.31 -7.62 -1.95
CA ILE A 782 -27.91 -8.06 -2.10
C ILE A 782 -27.82 -9.57 -1.96
N MET A 783 -28.41 -10.15 -0.91
CA MET A 783 -28.42 -11.60 -0.71
C MET A 783 -29.03 -12.35 -1.90
N ALA A 784 -30.17 -11.86 -2.41
CA ALA A 784 -30.82 -12.45 -3.57
C ALA A 784 -29.94 -12.37 -4.83
N HIS A 785 -29.24 -11.25 -5.03
CA HIS A 785 -28.30 -11.09 -6.13
C HIS A 785 -27.15 -12.10 -6.05
N ILE A 786 -26.47 -12.18 -4.90
CA ILE A 786 -25.35 -13.12 -4.73
C ILE A 786 -25.80 -14.57 -4.85
N ARG A 787 -26.94 -14.96 -4.26
CA ARG A 787 -27.47 -16.33 -4.38
C ARG A 787 -27.89 -16.70 -5.79
N SER A 788 -28.16 -15.73 -6.67
CA SER A 788 -28.46 -16.00 -8.09
C SER A 788 -27.27 -16.55 -8.86
N THR A 789 -26.03 -16.22 -8.44
CA THR A 789 -24.78 -16.71 -9.03
C THR A 789 -24.09 -17.74 -8.14
N HIS A 790 -24.24 -17.63 -6.82
CA HIS A 790 -23.66 -18.52 -5.80
C HIS A 790 -24.75 -19.09 -4.87
N PRO A 791 -25.52 -20.11 -5.30
CA PRO A 791 -26.68 -20.60 -4.54
C PRO A 791 -26.36 -21.12 -3.13
N SER A 792 -25.12 -21.55 -2.89
CA SER A 792 -24.65 -22.02 -1.58
C SER A 792 -24.11 -20.91 -0.68
N ALA A 793 -24.14 -19.64 -1.11
CA ALA A 793 -23.62 -18.53 -0.33
C ALA A 793 -24.35 -18.40 1.02
N ARG A 794 -23.56 -18.24 2.08
CA ARG A 794 -24.02 -18.01 3.45
C ARG A 794 -23.87 -16.54 3.81
N PHE A 795 -24.79 -16.05 4.63
CA PHE A 795 -24.81 -14.66 5.07
C PHE A 795 -24.85 -14.55 6.59
N GLU A 796 -24.15 -13.54 7.10
CA GLU A 796 -24.14 -13.15 8.50
C GLU A 796 -24.46 -11.66 8.63
N VAL A 797 -25.20 -11.28 9.66
CA VAL A 797 -25.38 -9.87 10.04
C VAL A 797 -24.63 -9.62 11.34
N LEU A 798 -23.76 -8.61 11.34
CA LEU A 798 -23.17 -8.07 12.57
C LEU A 798 -24.09 -6.97 13.12
N TYR A 799 -24.61 -7.19 14.32
CA TYR A 799 -25.54 -6.30 14.99
C TYR A 799 -24.90 -5.70 16.26
N PRO A 800 -24.46 -4.43 16.21
CA PRO A 800 -23.95 -3.71 17.38
C PRO A 800 -25.11 -3.35 18.30
N TYR A 801 -25.21 -4.03 19.44
CA TYR A 801 -26.36 -3.88 20.33
C TYR A 801 -26.28 -2.65 21.20
N ASP A 802 -25.10 -2.19 21.58
CA ASP A 802 -24.90 -0.99 22.40
C ASP A 802 -25.48 0.27 21.76
N VAL A 803 -25.17 0.52 20.48
CA VAL A 803 -25.70 1.67 19.72
C VAL A 803 -27.18 1.54 19.36
N ASN A 804 -27.74 0.35 19.57
CA ASN A 804 -29.14 0.00 19.34
C ASN A 804 -29.84 -0.50 20.62
N HIS A 805 -29.30 -0.20 21.81
CA HIS A 805 -29.91 -0.62 23.06
C HIS A 805 -31.28 0.08 23.20
N PRO A 806 -32.33 -0.57 23.73
CA PRO A 806 -33.69 0.00 23.75
C PRO A 806 -33.80 1.31 24.54
N GLN A 807 -32.83 1.59 25.43
CA GLN A 807 -32.69 2.83 26.19
C GLN A 807 -31.23 3.28 26.16
N PRO A 808 -30.91 4.56 26.32
CA PRO A 808 -29.52 5.00 26.52
C PRO A 808 -28.83 4.22 27.65
N ALA A 809 -27.67 3.63 27.38
CA ALA A 809 -26.90 2.83 28.34
C ALA A 809 -25.38 2.99 28.15
N GLY A 810 -24.60 2.44 29.09
CA GLY A 810 -23.14 2.53 29.06
C GLY A 810 -22.59 3.92 29.39
N ILE A 811 -21.28 4.07 29.35
CA ILE A 811 -20.58 5.32 29.68
C ILE A 811 -20.85 6.42 28.65
N HIS A 812 -21.16 6.06 27.40
CA HIS A 812 -21.50 7.00 26.35
C HIS A 812 -23.01 7.25 26.17
N GLN A 813 -23.86 6.59 26.98
CA GLN A 813 -25.33 6.73 26.92
C GLN A 813 -25.89 6.45 25.52
N LEU A 814 -25.45 5.35 24.91
CA LEU A 814 -25.79 4.96 23.54
C LEU A 814 -27.10 4.18 23.47
N GLY A 815 -27.75 4.25 22.30
CA GLY A 815 -29.02 3.59 22.05
C GLY A 815 -30.24 4.49 22.24
N GLY A 816 -31.41 3.90 22.07
CA GLY A 816 -32.70 4.55 22.16
C GLY A 816 -33.77 3.81 21.35
N PRO A 817 -35.06 4.04 21.67
CA PRO A 817 -36.17 3.35 21.02
C PRO A 817 -36.22 3.52 19.50
N LEU A 818 -35.82 4.68 18.94
CA LEU A 818 -35.79 4.87 17.49
C LEU A 818 -34.72 3.99 16.83
N ASN A 819 -33.46 4.09 17.28
CA ASN A 819 -32.35 3.30 16.72
C ASN A 819 -32.65 1.80 16.82
N ARG A 820 -33.08 1.34 17.99
CA ARG A 820 -33.50 -0.05 18.20
C ARG A 820 -34.54 -0.49 17.18
N PHE A 821 -35.56 0.34 16.94
CA PHE A 821 -36.65 0.02 16.02
C PHE A 821 -36.20 -0.03 14.56
N ILE A 822 -35.44 0.96 14.09
CA ILE A 822 -35.07 1.06 12.67
C ILE A 822 -33.94 0.09 12.27
N ASN A 823 -33.04 -0.23 13.21
CA ASN A 823 -31.86 -1.06 12.95
C ASN A 823 -32.04 -2.53 13.34
N LEU A 824 -33.17 -2.92 13.94
CA LEU A 824 -33.57 -4.32 14.08
C LEU A 824 -34.89 -4.57 13.34
N PRO A 825 -34.85 -4.81 12.01
CA PRO A 825 -35.99 -5.34 11.28
C PRO A 825 -36.60 -6.56 11.97
N SER A 826 -37.94 -6.61 12.03
CA SER A 826 -38.69 -7.69 12.68
C SER A 826 -38.37 -9.07 12.10
N GLU A 827 -38.03 -9.11 10.82
CA GLU A 827 -37.64 -10.29 10.07
C GLU A 827 -36.34 -10.90 10.63
N TRP A 828 -35.42 -10.08 11.15
CA TRP A 828 -34.13 -10.51 11.69
C TRP A 828 -34.24 -11.13 13.08
N GLU A 829 -35.36 -10.91 13.77
CA GLU A 829 -35.57 -11.48 15.10
C GLU A 829 -35.60 -13.02 15.04
N LYS A 830 -36.03 -13.62 13.93
CA LYS A 830 -36.14 -15.09 13.83
C LYS A 830 -35.32 -15.64 12.67
N PRO A 831 -34.59 -16.76 12.86
CA PRO A 831 -33.84 -17.41 11.78
C PRO A 831 -34.71 -17.74 10.55
N ALA A 832 -35.95 -18.15 10.77
CA ALA A 832 -36.87 -18.55 9.71
C ALA A 832 -37.30 -17.41 8.78
N THR A 833 -37.19 -16.15 9.22
CA THR A 833 -37.62 -14.95 8.47
C THR A 833 -36.46 -14.06 8.07
N ALA A 834 -35.29 -14.21 8.69
CA ALA A 834 -34.14 -13.33 8.52
C ALA A 834 -33.56 -13.34 7.11
N GLY A 835 -33.65 -14.48 6.41
CA GLY A 835 -33.07 -14.68 5.09
C GLY A 835 -31.54 -14.89 5.09
N PHE A 836 -30.86 -14.61 6.19
CA PHE A 836 -29.44 -14.90 6.43
C PHE A 836 -29.26 -16.06 7.43
N ASP A 837 -28.04 -16.59 7.49
CA ASP A 837 -27.72 -17.86 8.13
C ASP A 837 -27.23 -17.72 9.57
N ARG A 838 -26.63 -16.56 9.91
CA ARG A 838 -26.05 -16.30 11.23
C ARG A 838 -26.30 -14.87 11.72
N LEU A 839 -26.53 -14.73 13.02
CA LEU A 839 -26.56 -13.45 13.71
C LEU A 839 -25.33 -13.32 14.59
N LYS A 840 -24.53 -12.29 14.34
CA LYS A 840 -23.36 -11.96 15.15
C LYS A 840 -23.65 -10.68 15.93
N THR A 841 -23.33 -10.67 17.22
CA THR A 841 -23.48 -9.46 18.04
C THR A 841 -22.12 -8.88 18.42
N GLU A 842 -22.11 -7.59 18.69
CA GLU A 842 -21.03 -6.89 19.37
C GLU A 842 -21.61 -5.80 20.27
N ALA A 843 -20.79 -5.29 21.18
CA ALA A 843 -21.10 -4.10 21.98
C ALA A 843 -19.80 -3.42 22.40
N LEU A 844 -19.28 -2.58 21.50
CA LEU A 844 -18.02 -1.88 21.69
C LEU A 844 -18.03 -1.09 22.99
N ASP A 845 -18.99 -0.19 23.17
CA ASP A 845 -19.13 0.66 24.36
C ASP A 845 -19.26 -0.16 25.64
N PHE A 846 -20.06 -1.23 25.65
CA PHE A 846 -20.31 -2.00 26.87
C PHE A 846 -19.07 -2.77 27.31
N GLY A 847 -18.43 -3.52 26.40
CA GLY A 847 -17.27 -4.35 26.73
C GLY A 847 -16.00 -3.54 26.98
N ALA A 848 -15.68 -2.59 26.11
CA ALA A 848 -14.37 -1.93 26.12
C ALA A 848 -14.35 -0.59 26.88
N TRP A 849 -15.37 0.26 26.77
CA TRP A 849 -15.35 1.60 27.36
C TRP A 849 -16.03 1.62 28.74
N SER A 850 -17.25 1.11 28.82
CA SER A 850 -18.02 0.94 30.05
C SER A 850 -17.42 -0.15 30.94
N ARG A 851 -16.85 -1.21 30.32
CA ARG A 851 -16.29 -2.39 30.99
C ARG A 851 -17.33 -3.09 31.87
N ASP A 852 -18.56 -3.12 31.39
CA ASP A 852 -19.73 -3.59 32.11
C ASP A 852 -20.12 -4.98 31.58
N LEU A 853 -19.76 -6.02 32.34
CA LEU A 853 -20.04 -7.41 31.97
C LEU A 853 -21.53 -7.76 32.03
N ASP A 854 -22.35 -6.99 32.75
CA ASP A 854 -23.80 -7.22 32.78
C ASP A 854 -24.43 -6.69 31.49
N LEU A 855 -24.00 -5.51 31.00
CA LEU A 855 -24.41 -5.00 29.69
C LEU A 855 -23.84 -5.83 28.52
N SER A 856 -22.59 -6.33 28.61
CA SER A 856 -22.10 -7.31 27.63
C SER A 856 -22.92 -8.59 27.64
N ARG A 857 -23.35 -9.06 28.83
CA ARG A 857 -24.21 -10.27 28.93
C ARG A 857 -25.55 -10.07 28.24
N THR A 858 -26.21 -8.93 28.38
CA THR A 858 -27.48 -8.67 27.69
C THR A 858 -27.31 -8.72 26.16
N THR A 859 -26.19 -8.21 25.65
CA THR A 859 -25.80 -8.31 24.24
C THR A 859 -25.65 -9.75 23.77
N ILE A 860 -24.94 -10.57 24.56
CA ILE A 860 -24.63 -11.97 24.24
C ILE A 860 -25.89 -12.84 24.28
N GLU A 861 -26.82 -12.56 25.19
CA GLU A 861 -28.05 -13.34 25.36
C GLU A 861 -29.16 -12.96 24.36
N LEU A 862 -29.11 -11.76 23.78
CA LEU A 862 -30.14 -11.24 22.88
C LEU A 862 -30.51 -12.23 21.75
N PRO A 863 -29.57 -12.79 20.95
CA PRO A 863 -29.94 -13.69 19.87
C PRO A 863 -30.77 -14.90 20.34
N GLY A 864 -30.43 -15.47 21.50
CA GLY A 864 -31.17 -16.58 22.09
C GLY A 864 -32.58 -16.19 22.53
N GLN A 865 -32.75 -14.98 23.06
CA GLN A 865 -34.06 -14.42 23.42
C GLN A 865 -34.94 -14.19 22.19
N LEU A 866 -34.33 -13.85 21.05
CA LEU A 866 -35.01 -13.70 19.76
C LEU A 866 -35.32 -15.06 19.09
N GLY A 867 -34.74 -16.15 19.58
CA GLY A 867 -34.99 -17.51 19.12
C GLY A 867 -33.94 -18.06 18.15
N TRP A 868 -32.77 -17.45 18.06
CA TRP A 868 -31.64 -17.97 17.29
C TRP A 868 -30.96 -19.16 17.99
N PRO A 869 -30.66 -20.26 17.27
CA PRO A 869 -29.91 -21.37 17.86
C PRO A 869 -28.45 -20.99 18.04
N SER A 870 -27.82 -21.44 19.14
CA SER A 870 -26.42 -21.11 19.46
C SER A 870 -25.41 -21.45 18.35
N ALA A 871 -25.69 -22.48 17.56
CA ALA A 871 -24.89 -22.88 16.40
C ALA A 871 -24.86 -21.82 15.29
N SER A 872 -25.87 -20.96 15.21
CA SER A 872 -25.99 -19.85 14.24
C SER A 872 -25.69 -18.48 14.88
N VAL A 873 -25.20 -18.45 16.12
CA VAL A 873 -24.89 -17.22 16.84
C VAL A 873 -23.38 -17.10 17.03
N ARG A 874 -22.85 -15.90 16.78
CA ARG A 874 -21.45 -15.53 17.03
C ARG A 874 -21.39 -14.23 17.83
N HIS A 875 -20.24 -13.94 18.42
CA HIS A 875 -20.01 -12.69 19.13
C HIS A 875 -18.63 -12.13 18.82
N LEU A 876 -18.51 -10.81 18.73
CA LEU A 876 -17.24 -10.10 18.60
C LEU A 876 -16.92 -9.36 19.90
N VAL A 877 -15.73 -9.64 20.43
CA VAL A 877 -15.23 -9.04 21.67
C VAL A 877 -14.17 -8.00 21.32
N PRO A 878 -14.38 -6.72 21.65
CA PRO A 878 -13.41 -5.66 21.39
C PRO A 878 -12.25 -5.67 22.39
N ILE A 879 -11.03 -5.54 21.86
CA ILE A 879 -9.78 -5.48 22.61
C ILE A 879 -9.01 -4.23 22.17
N PHE A 880 -9.43 -3.06 22.64
CA PHE A 880 -8.67 -1.81 22.45
C PHE A 880 -7.62 -1.57 23.55
N ASN A 881 -7.69 -2.37 24.61
CA ASN A 881 -6.73 -2.36 25.70
C ASN A 881 -6.76 -3.72 26.41
N PRO A 882 -5.60 -4.31 26.74
CA PRO A 882 -5.55 -5.65 27.34
C PRO A 882 -6.06 -5.69 28.79
N GLY A 883 -6.14 -4.55 29.49
CA GLY A 883 -6.68 -4.45 30.85
C GLY A 883 -8.22 -4.44 30.92
N TYR A 884 -8.91 -4.51 29.78
CA TYR A 884 -10.37 -4.63 29.74
C TYR A 884 -10.81 -6.05 30.13
N PRO A 885 -12.05 -6.25 30.62
CA PRO A 885 -12.51 -7.57 31.09
C PRO A 885 -12.83 -8.55 29.93
N TRP A 886 -12.12 -8.47 28.81
CA TRP A 886 -12.38 -9.20 27.57
C TRP A 886 -12.33 -10.73 27.76
N GLU A 887 -11.43 -11.26 28.61
CA GLU A 887 -11.36 -12.71 28.88
C GLU A 887 -12.65 -13.23 29.52
N LYS A 888 -13.25 -12.44 30.42
CA LYS A 888 -14.51 -12.78 31.07
C LYS A 888 -15.67 -12.66 30.09
N GLU A 889 -15.66 -11.67 29.22
CA GLU A 889 -16.65 -11.52 28.14
C GLU A 889 -16.59 -12.69 27.15
N VAL A 890 -15.39 -13.12 26.74
CA VAL A 890 -15.17 -14.33 25.92
C VAL A 890 -15.77 -15.56 26.63
N ALA A 891 -15.50 -15.75 27.92
CA ALA A 891 -16.05 -16.89 28.67
C ALA A 891 -17.59 -16.87 28.72
N ILE A 892 -18.21 -15.69 28.89
CA ILE A 892 -19.67 -15.52 28.83
C ILE A 892 -20.19 -15.86 27.42
N ALA A 893 -19.55 -15.32 26.38
CA ALA A 893 -19.93 -15.53 24.99
C ALA A 893 -19.82 -17.01 24.58
N LEU A 894 -18.77 -17.72 25.00
CA LEU A 894 -18.61 -19.16 24.76
C LEU A 894 -19.69 -20.03 25.42
N SER A 895 -20.49 -19.50 26.36
CA SER A 895 -21.65 -20.21 26.92
C SER A 895 -22.93 -20.09 26.09
N ARG A 896 -22.94 -19.23 25.07
CA ARG A 896 -24.13 -18.91 24.24
C ARG A 896 -23.87 -18.93 22.73
N CYS A 897 -22.64 -18.72 22.29
CA CYS A 897 -22.26 -18.55 20.89
C CYS A 897 -21.39 -19.70 20.41
N SER A 898 -21.49 -20.06 19.14
CA SER A 898 -20.64 -21.09 18.52
C SER A 898 -19.17 -20.67 18.43
N VAL A 899 -18.94 -19.42 18.03
CA VAL A 899 -17.64 -18.81 17.77
C VAL A 899 -17.59 -17.41 18.39
N VAL A 900 -16.43 -17.05 18.92
CA VAL A 900 -16.10 -15.71 19.40
C VAL A 900 -14.94 -15.16 18.58
N ASN A 901 -15.10 -13.96 18.02
CA ASN A 901 -14.01 -13.27 17.35
C ASN A 901 -13.44 -12.14 18.21
N LEU A 902 -12.12 -12.00 18.25
CA LEU A 902 -11.44 -10.92 18.98
C LEU A 902 -11.16 -9.76 18.03
N TRP A 903 -11.67 -8.57 18.31
CA TRP A 903 -11.38 -7.37 17.53
C TRP A 903 -10.25 -6.57 18.20
N ALA A 904 -9.04 -6.48 17.64
CA ALA A 904 -8.62 -6.94 16.31
C ALA A 904 -7.26 -7.68 16.36
N TRP A 905 -6.92 -8.34 15.25
CA TRP A 905 -5.72 -9.16 15.10
C TRP A 905 -4.41 -8.41 15.41
N ASP A 906 -4.29 -7.18 14.94
CA ASP A 906 -3.16 -6.31 15.25
C ASP A 906 -3.05 -6.04 16.75
N HIS A 907 -4.15 -5.80 17.46
CA HIS A 907 -4.15 -5.64 18.92
C HIS A 907 -3.71 -6.91 19.65
N VAL A 908 -4.10 -8.10 19.17
CA VAL A 908 -3.61 -9.37 19.73
C VAL A 908 -2.08 -9.43 19.66
N CYS A 909 -1.50 -9.04 18.53
CA CYS A 909 -0.06 -9.02 18.34
C CYS A 909 0.63 -7.93 19.14
N LEU A 910 0.18 -6.68 18.99
CA LEU A 910 0.82 -5.48 19.51
C LEU A 910 0.79 -5.41 21.04
N PHE A 911 -0.31 -5.83 21.67
CA PHE A 911 -0.40 -5.89 23.13
C PHE A 911 0.20 -7.15 23.74
N GLY A 912 0.57 -8.13 22.92
CA GLY A 912 1.14 -9.38 23.40
C GLY A 912 0.21 -10.18 24.31
N LEU A 913 -1.06 -10.29 23.94
CA LEU A 913 -2.09 -10.89 24.80
C LEU A 913 -1.71 -12.30 25.25
N ASN A 914 -1.95 -12.63 26.52
CA ASN A 914 -1.72 -13.97 27.00
C ASN A 914 -2.77 -14.95 26.45
N LEU A 915 -2.36 -15.79 25.50
CA LEU A 915 -3.22 -16.79 24.88
C LEU A 915 -3.21 -18.16 25.58
N THR A 916 -2.50 -18.28 26.71
CA THR A 916 -2.25 -19.57 27.41
C THR A 916 -2.95 -19.70 28.78
N GLY A 917 -3.83 -18.76 29.14
CA GLY A 917 -4.56 -18.77 30.41
C GLY A 917 -5.47 -20.00 30.64
N PRO A 918 -5.75 -20.36 31.91
CA PRO A 918 -6.25 -21.67 32.31
C PRO A 918 -7.71 -21.84 31.90
N ASP A 919 -7.99 -22.61 30.85
CA ASP A 919 -9.34 -22.79 30.30
C ASP A 919 -10.12 -21.46 30.17
N LEU A 920 -10.25 -20.93 28.95
CA LEU A 920 -11.25 -19.89 28.62
C LEU A 920 -12.72 -20.30 28.97
N SER A 921 -12.92 -21.45 29.62
CA SER A 921 -14.16 -21.97 30.20
C SER A 921 -14.15 -22.24 31.72
N ARG A 922 -13.06 -22.06 32.49
CA ARG A 922 -13.06 -22.40 33.95
C ARG A 922 -12.06 -21.60 34.79
N SER A 923 -12.54 -20.58 35.54
CA SER A 923 -11.97 -20.24 36.85
C SER A 923 -12.92 -19.39 37.70
N LEU A 924 -13.65 -20.05 38.59
CA LEU A 924 -14.08 -19.51 39.88
C LEU A 924 -14.03 -20.71 40.84
N LEU A 925 -12.89 -20.87 41.52
CA LEU A 925 -12.72 -21.46 42.85
C LEU A 925 -11.23 -21.68 43.08
N GLN A 926 -10.56 -20.70 43.69
CA GLN A 926 -9.55 -20.92 44.73
C GLN A 926 -9.10 -19.56 45.27
N ALA A 927 -9.78 -19.13 46.33
CA ALA A 927 -9.23 -18.27 47.37
C ALA A 927 -9.60 -18.94 48.69
N THR A 928 -8.65 -19.72 49.20
CA THR A 928 -8.42 -19.93 50.63
C THR A 928 -6.99 -19.56 50.89
#